data_AF-A0A445GG60-F1
#
_entry.id   AF-A0A445GG60-F1
#
_cell.length_a   1.000
_cell.length_b   1.000
_cell.length_c   1.000
_cell.angle_alpha   90.00
_cell.angle_beta   90.00
_cell.angle_gamma   90.00
#
_symmetry.space_group_name_H-M   'P 1'
#
loop_
_entity.id
_entity.type
_entity.pdbx_description
1 polymer ?
#
loop_
_entity_poly.entity_id
_entity_poly.type
_entity_poly.pdbx_seq_one_letter_code
_entity_poly.pdbx_strand_id
1 'polypeptide(L)'
;MQYDVFLSFRGTDIRSGVLSHLIAALSNAGVNTFEDEKFERGERIMPSLLRAIAGSKIHIILFSNNYASSKWCLDELVKIMECHRTYGNEVLPVFYNVDPSDVRNQRGDFGQGLEALAQRYLLQGENDVLKSWKSALNEAANLAGWVSRNYRTDADLVEDIVEDIIEKLDMHLLPITDFPVGLESRVPKLIKFVDDQSGRGCVIGIWGMGGLGKTTIAKSIYNEFRRQRFRRSFIETNNKGHTDLQEKLLSDVLKTKVKIHSVAMGISMIEKKLFAERALIILDDVTEFEQLKALCGNCKWIDRESVLIITTRDLRLLEELKDHHAVHIWKIMEMDENESLELFSKHAFREASPTENWNKLSIDVVAYCAGLPLALEILGSYLRWRTKEEWESVLSKLKKIPNYKVQEKLRISFDGLRDPMEKDIFLDVCCFFIGKDRTYVTEILDGCGLHASIGIKVLIEHSLIKVEKNKLGMHPLLRDMGREIVCESSKNEPGKRNRLWFQKDVLDVLTNNTGTETIQGLAVKLHFTSRDSFEAYSFEKMKGLRLLQLDHVQLSGNYGYLSKQLKWICWRGFPLKYIPNNFHLEGVIAIDFKYSKLRLLWKTPQVLPWLKFLNLSHSKNLTETPDFSKLTSLEKLILKNCPSLCKVHQSIGDLHNLILINLKGCTSLRNLPREVYKLKSVKILILSGCSKIDKLEEDIVQMESLTTLIADNTAVKQVPFSIVSSKSIGYISLCGFEGLSRNVFPSIIWSWMSPTMNPLSYIGHFYGTSSSLVSMDIHNNNFGDLAPTFRSLSNLRSVLVQCDTEIELSKLCRTILDDINGSDFTELRMTPYISQFSKHSLRSYSYLIGIGTGTGTYQEVFTTLNNSISKELATNVACDVSLPADNYPFWLAHTSEGHSVYFTVPEDCRLKGMILCVVYLSTPEIMASECLISVLIVNYTKCTIQIHKRDTVISFNDEDWQGIISHLGPGDEVEIFVTFGHRLVVKKTAVYLTYGESIDMEIEPSPEQKENALIRFIKKIVTCDFW
;
A
#
# COMPACT_ATOMS: atom_id res chain seq x y z
N MET A 1 8.27 -20.21 -42.87
CA MET A 1 9.14 -21.15 -42.15
C MET A 1 8.40 -22.47 -42.05
N GLN A 2 9.06 -23.58 -42.37
CA GLN A 2 8.42 -24.89 -42.56
C GLN A 2 8.88 -25.94 -41.55
N TYR A 3 10.08 -25.76 -40.96
CA TYR A 3 10.68 -26.66 -39.97
C TYR A 3 11.35 -25.84 -38.85
N ASP A 4 11.42 -26.41 -37.65
CA ASP A 4 12.07 -25.77 -36.50
C ASP A 4 13.58 -26.05 -36.51
N VAL A 5 13.95 -27.31 -36.77
CA VAL A 5 15.33 -27.79 -36.78
C VAL A 5 15.65 -28.52 -38.08
N PHE A 6 16.80 -28.20 -38.66
CA PHE A 6 17.42 -28.96 -39.74
C PHE A 6 18.68 -29.68 -39.23
N LEU A 7 18.80 -30.98 -39.52
CA LEU A 7 19.96 -31.78 -39.14
C LEU A 7 20.84 -32.03 -40.38
N SER A 8 22.10 -31.60 -40.35
CA SER A 8 23.09 -32.01 -41.35
C SER A 8 24.05 -33.03 -40.76
N PHE A 9 24.16 -34.19 -41.40
CA PHE A 9 24.90 -35.33 -40.87
C PHE A 9 25.37 -36.27 -41.99
N ARG A 10 26.31 -37.16 -41.65
CA ARG A 10 26.73 -38.24 -42.55
C ARG A 10 25.95 -39.52 -42.23
N GLY A 11 25.02 -39.89 -43.12
CA GLY A 11 24.11 -41.03 -42.92
C GLY A 11 24.78 -42.42 -42.82
N THR A 12 26.04 -42.60 -43.24
CA THR A 12 26.75 -43.87 -43.09
C THR A 12 27.31 -44.09 -41.68
N ASP A 13 27.50 -43.02 -40.91
CA ASP A 13 28.30 -43.08 -39.67
C ASP A 13 27.44 -43.02 -38.40
N ILE A 14 26.34 -42.26 -38.41
CA ILE A 14 25.63 -41.86 -37.18
C ILE A 14 24.15 -42.30 -37.18
N ARG A 15 23.65 -42.86 -38.28
CA ARG A 15 22.22 -43.07 -38.55
C ARG A 15 21.52 -44.03 -37.58
N SER A 16 22.21 -45.07 -37.10
CA SER A 16 21.70 -46.04 -36.12
C SER A 16 22.17 -45.78 -34.68
N GLY A 17 22.88 -44.67 -34.44
CA GLY A 17 23.44 -44.30 -33.14
C GLY A 17 22.79 -43.03 -32.59
N VAL A 18 23.61 -42.05 -32.21
CA VAL A 18 23.19 -40.77 -31.61
C VAL A 18 22.13 -40.02 -32.41
N LEU A 19 22.17 -40.08 -33.74
CA LEU A 19 21.18 -39.39 -34.56
C LEU A 19 19.76 -39.92 -34.32
N SER A 20 19.60 -41.23 -34.20
CA SER A 20 18.28 -41.85 -33.95
C SER A 20 17.73 -41.47 -32.57
N HIS A 21 18.61 -41.39 -31.56
CA HIS A 21 18.25 -40.94 -30.23
C HIS A 21 17.91 -39.44 -30.20
N LEU A 22 18.67 -38.61 -30.92
CA LEU A 22 18.42 -37.18 -31.03
C LEU A 22 17.09 -36.88 -31.73
N ILE A 23 16.81 -37.53 -32.87
CA ILE A 23 15.53 -37.39 -33.59
C ILE A 23 14.36 -37.82 -32.70
N ALA A 24 14.47 -38.97 -32.03
CA ALA A 24 13.44 -39.45 -31.12
C ALA A 24 13.21 -38.47 -29.94
N ALA A 25 14.28 -37.93 -29.36
CA ALA A 25 14.21 -36.98 -28.26
C ALA A 25 13.60 -35.63 -28.69
N LEU A 26 14.00 -35.10 -29.86
CA LEU A 26 13.41 -33.90 -30.46
C LEU A 26 11.92 -34.09 -30.78
N SER A 27 11.56 -35.25 -31.34
CA SER A 27 10.17 -35.59 -31.62
C SER A 27 9.33 -35.70 -30.34
N ASN A 28 9.86 -36.34 -29.29
CA ASN A 28 9.20 -36.42 -27.98
C ASN A 28 9.06 -35.04 -27.32
N ALA A 29 9.97 -34.10 -27.59
CA ALA A 29 9.90 -32.71 -27.17
C ALA A 29 8.93 -31.86 -28.01
N GLY A 30 8.37 -32.42 -29.10
CA GLY A 30 7.44 -31.72 -30.00
C GLY A 30 8.11 -30.79 -31.02
N VAL A 31 9.44 -30.91 -31.23
CA VAL A 31 10.19 -30.09 -32.18
C VAL A 31 9.98 -30.61 -33.60
N ASN A 32 9.54 -29.75 -34.53
CA ASN A 32 9.34 -30.15 -35.92
C ASN A 32 10.68 -30.20 -36.66
N THR A 33 11.29 -31.38 -36.65
CA THR A 33 12.61 -31.63 -37.26
C THR A 33 12.45 -32.12 -38.69
N PHE A 34 13.24 -31.58 -39.62
CA PHE A 34 13.30 -32.08 -41.00
C PHE A 34 14.00 -33.45 -41.04
N GLU A 35 13.34 -34.43 -41.64
CA GLU A 35 13.86 -35.79 -41.85
C GLU A 35 13.95 -36.07 -43.35
N ASP A 36 15.14 -36.45 -43.83
CA ASP A 36 15.40 -36.79 -45.24
C ASP A 36 14.52 -37.93 -45.79
N GLU A 37 13.82 -38.69 -44.95
CA GLU A 37 13.00 -39.83 -45.36
C GLU A 37 11.57 -39.45 -45.79
N LYS A 38 11.19 -38.16 -45.69
CA LYS A 38 9.85 -37.64 -46.05
C LYS A 38 9.74 -37.03 -47.45
N PHE A 39 10.63 -37.39 -48.40
CA PHE A 39 10.45 -36.96 -49.79
C PHE A 39 9.17 -37.57 -50.39
N GLU A 40 8.33 -36.75 -51.03
CA GLU A 40 7.29 -37.24 -51.93
C GLU A 40 7.97 -37.99 -53.09
N ARG A 41 7.54 -39.23 -53.34
CA ARG A 41 8.12 -40.08 -54.41
C ARG A 41 7.90 -39.40 -55.77
N GLY A 42 8.95 -38.79 -56.33
CA GLY A 42 8.92 -38.15 -57.65
C GLY A 42 9.60 -36.78 -57.74
N GLU A 43 9.93 -36.11 -56.62
CA GLU A 43 10.61 -34.82 -56.63
C GLU A 43 12.15 -34.92 -56.82
N ARG A 44 12.75 -33.88 -57.41
CA ARG A 44 14.21 -33.71 -57.38
C ARG A 44 14.64 -33.37 -55.94
N ILE A 45 15.50 -34.19 -55.36
CA ILE A 45 15.94 -34.12 -53.96
C ILE A 45 16.64 -32.79 -53.62
N MET A 46 17.49 -32.28 -54.52
CA MET A 46 18.37 -31.13 -54.25
C MET A 46 17.61 -29.78 -54.07
N PRO A 47 16.65 -29.38 -54.93
CA PRO A 47 15.92 -28.13 -54.74
C PRO A 47 14.98 -28.12 -53.52
N SER A 48 14.47 -29.28 -53.11
CA SER A 48 13.59 -29.40 -51.94
C SER A 48 14.39 -29.36 -50.64
N LEU A 49 15.60 -29.94 -50.63
CA LEU A 49 16.54 -29.85 -49.50
C LEU A 49 17.02 -28.41 -49.26
N LEU A 50 17.41 -27.69 -50.32
CA LEU A 50 17.83 -26.28 -50.21
C LEU A 50 16.71 -25.37 -49.70
N ARG A 51 15.46 -25.66 -50.05
CA ARG A 51 14.28 -24.98 -49.48
C ARG A 51 14.07 -25.30 -48.00
N ALA A 52 14.30 -26.56 -47.59
CA ALA A 52 14.22 -26.95 -46.18
C ALA A 52 15.29 -26.24 -45.33
N ILE A 53 16.54 -26.15 -45.82
CA ILE A 53 17.62 -25.44 -45.14
C ILE A 53 17.26 -23.96 -44.96
N ALA A 54 16.83 -23.28 -46.02
CA ALA A 54 16.42 -21.88 -45.94
C ALA A 54 15.16 -21.65 -45.08
N GLY A 55 14.30 -22.67 -44.97
CA GLY A 55 13.04 -22.62 -44.23
C GLY A 55 13.11 -23.02 -42.75
N SER A 56 14.31 -23.32 -42.23
CA SER A 56 14.55 -23.80 -40.87
C SER A 56 15.15 -22.71 -39.96
N LYS A 57 14.77 -22.69 -38.68
CA LYS A 57 15.25 -21.70 -37.70
C LYS A 57 16.63 -22.05 -37.10
N ILE A 58 16.81 -23.32 -36.75
CA ILE A 58 18.03 -23.84 -36.14
C ILE A 58 18.63 -24.93 -37.03
N HIS A 59 19.94 -24.91 -37.20
CA HIS A 59 20.69 -25.90 -37.96
C HIS A 59 21.68 -26.61 -37.05
N ILE A 60 21.50 -27.91 -36.84
CA ILE A 60 22.45 -28.75 -36.10
C ILE A 60 23.36 -29.45 -37.09
N ILE A 61 24.66 -29.33 -36.90
CA ILE A 61 25.66 -29.98 -37.75
C ILE A 61 26.36 -31.05 -36.93
N LEU A 62 26.14 -32.32 -37.27
CA LEU A 62 26.85 -33.44 -36.63
C LEU A 62 28.11 -33.80 -37.43
N PHE A 63 29.26 -33.32 -36.96
CA PHE A 63 30.56 -33.66 -37.52
C PHE A 63 31.00 -35.06 -37.06
N SER A 64 31.16 -35.99 -38.01
CA SER A 64 31.84 -37.28 -37.87
C SER A 64 33.15 -37.30 -38.67
N ASN A 65 34.01 -38.28 -38.41
CA ASN A 65 35.29 -38.43 -39.11
C ASN A 65 35.13 -38.49 -40.65
N ASN A 66 34.05 -39.06 -41.17
CA ASN A 66 33.81 -39.15 -42.62
C ASN A 66 32.85 -38.07 -43.16
N TYR A 67 32.45 -37.07 -42.36
CA TYR A 67 31.54 -36.02 -42.82
C TYR A 67 32.05 -35.30 -44.08
N ALA A 68 33.34 -34.95 -44.09
CA ALA A 68 33.99 -34.26 -45.21
C ALA A 68 34.24 -35.14 -46.45
N SER A 69 33.98 -36.44 -46.38
CA SER A 69 34.05 -37.34 -47.55
C SER A 69 32.81 -37.25 -48.46
N SER A 70 31.79 -36.48 -48.05
CA SER A 70 30.50 -36.34 -48.74
C SER A 70 30.34 -34.97 -49.36
N LYS A 71 30.23 -34.91 -50.70
CA LYS A 71 29.88 -33.66 -51.39
C LYS A 71 28.56 -33.07 -50.88
N TRP A 72 27.55 -33.92 -50.64
CA TRP A 72 26.24 -33.49 -50.15
C TRP A 72 26.32 -32.77 -48.80
N CYS A 73 27.04 -33.33 -47.82
CA CYS A 73 27.15 -32.74 -46.47
C CYS A 73 27.92 -31.41 -46.49
N LEU A 74 28.88 -31.25 -47.41
CA LEU A 74 29.65 -30.02 -47.60
C LEU A 74 28.84 -28.94 -48.33
N ASP A 75 28.05 -29.31 -49.35
CA ASP A 75 27.17 -28.39 -50.07
C ASP A 75 26.03 -27.90 -49.15
N GLU A 76 25.46 -28.79 -48.32
CA GLU A 76 24.51 -28.42 -47.25
C GLU A 76 25.15 -27.45 -46.26
N LEU A 77 26.36 -27.75 -45.78
CA LEU A 77 27.09 -26.89 -44.84
C LEU A 77 27.34 -25.50 -45.41
N VAL A 78 27.77 -25.39 -46.68
CA VAL A 78 27.94 -24.09 -47.34
C VAL A 78 26.62 -23.32 -47.35
N LYS A 79 25.51 -23.99 -47.66
CA LYS A 79 24.21 -23.32 -47.68
C LYS A 79 23.74 -22.91 -46.28
N ILE A 80 23.96 -23.75 -45.27
CA ILE A 80 23.65 -23.42 -43.86
C ILE A 80 24.42 -22.18 -43.43
N MET A 81 25.72 -22.12 -43.71
CA MET A 81 26.55 -20.96 -43.36
C MET A 81 26.16 -19.71 -44.15
N GLU A 82 25.77 -19.85 -45.43
CA GLU A 82 25.20 -18.74 -46.20
C GLU A 82 23.89 -18.22 -45.55
N CYS A 83 23.00 -19.11 -45.12
CA CYS A 83 21.77 -18.75 -44.42
C CYS A 83 22.04 -18.11 -43.05
N HIS A 84 23.03 -18.60 -42.30
CA HIS A 84 23.47 -18.00 -41.05
C HIS A 84 23.92 -16.54 -41.25
N ARG A 85 24.77 -16.28 -42.24
CA ARG A 85 25.27 -14.92 -42.55
C ARG A 85 24.18 -13.98 -43.06
N THR A 86 23.21 -14.51 -43.82
CA THR A 86 22.20 -13.69 -44.51
C THR A 86 20.97 -13.42 -43.64
N TYR A 87 20.51 -14.43 -42.90
CA TYR A 87 19.25 -14.40 -42.15
C TYR A 87 19.45 -14.44 -40.63
N GLY A 88 20.67 -14.68 -40.15
CA GLY A 88 20.97 -14.79 -38.72
C GLY A 88 20.45 -16.06 -38.06
N ASN A 89 20.17 -17.12 -38.84
CA ASN A 89 19.70 -18.40 -38.32
C ASN A 89 20.71 -19.01 -37.35
N GLU A 90 20.25 -19.72 -36.32
CA GLU A 90 21.11 -20.31 -35.27
C GLU A 90 21.80 -21.59 -35.80
N VAL A 91 23.13 -21.67 -35.66
CA VAL A 91 23.92 -22.83 -36.11
C VAL A 91 24.66 -23.45 -34.93
N LEU A 92 24.47 -24.76 -34.75
CA LEU A 92 24.87 -25.51 -33.58
C LEU A 92 25.72 -26.73 -33.98
N PRO A 93 27.06 -26.66 -33.86
CA PRO A 93 27.92 -27.78 -34.21
C PRO A 93 28.00 -28.82 -33.08
N VAL A 94 27.94 -30.10 -33.45
CA VAL A 94 28.14 -31.26 -32.57
C VAL A 94 29.31 -32.06 -33.12
N PHE A 95 30.40 -32.13 -32.35
CA PHE A 95 31.62 -32.84 -32.71
C PHE A 95 31.57 -34.27 -32.13
N TYR A 96 31.12 -35.22 -32.96
CA TYR A 96 30.92 -36.61 -32.57
C TYR A 96 32.15 -37.46 -32.93
N ASN A 97 32.93 -37.84 -31.91
CA ASN A 97 34.22 -38.52 -32.01
C ASN A 97 35.31 -37.79 -32.84
N VAL A 98 35.07 -36.54 -33.24
CA VAL A 98 36.03 -35.65 -33.94
C VAL A 98 36.47 -34.51 -33.01
N ASP A 99 37.72 -34.08 -33.12
CA ASP A 99 38.18 -32.87 -32.44
C ASP A 99 37.78 -31.61 -33.24
N PRO A 100 37.24 -30.55 -32.60
CA PRO A 100 36.92 -29.30 -33.28
C PRO A 100 38.12 -28.69 -34.04
N SER A 101 39.35 -28.89 -33.55
CA SER A 101 40.57 -28.40 -34.20
C SER A 101 40.88 -29.12 -35.51
N ASP A 102 40.52 -30.41 -35.61
CA ASP A 102 40.67 -31.21 -36.83
C ASP A 102 39.66 -30.76 -37.89
N VAL A 103 38.44 -30.39 -37.50
CA VAL A 103 37.44 -29.80 -38.41
C VAL A 103 37.87 -28.41 -38.86
N ARG A 104 38.35 -27.57 -37.93
CA ARG A 104 38.75 -26.17 -38.19
C ARG A 104 39.95 -26.03 -39.13
N ASN A 105 40.94 -26.90 -38.95
CA ASN A 105 42.19 -26.90 -39.72
C ASN A 105 42.21 -27.97 -40.83
N GLN A 106 41.13 -28.77 -40.96
CA GLN A 106 41.01 -29.89 -41.88
C GLN A 106 42.21 -30.86 -41.79
N ARG A 107 42.49 -31.34 -40.58
CA ARG A 107 43.61 -32.24 -40.25
C ARG A 107 43.11 -33.63 -39.84
N GLY A 108 44.04 -34.59 -39.70
CA GLY A 108 43.72 -35.96 -39.32
C GLY A 108 42.85 -36.69 -40.34
N ASP A 109 42.08 -37.68 -39.86
CA ASP A 109 41.22 -38.51 -40.70
C ASP A 109 40.12 -37.68 -41.41
N PHE A 110 39.63 -36.64 -40.75
CA PHE A 110 38.66 -35.70 -41.33
C PHE A 110 39.23 -34.95 -42.54
N GLY A 111 40.47 -34.48 -42.43
CA GLY A 111 41.21 -33.82 -43.50
C GLY A 111 41.50 -34.73 -44.69
N GLN A 112 41.89 -35.98 -44.43
CA GLN A 112 42.13 -36.99 -45.47
C GLN A 112 40.85 -37.28 -46.28
N GLY A 113 39.69 -37.33 -45.61
CA GLY A 113 38.38 -37.46 -46.26
C GLY A 113 38.08 -36.30 -47.22
N LEU A 114 38.38 -35.06 -46.82
CA LEU A 114 38.22 -33.88 -47.67
C LEU A 114 39.20 -33.89 -48.85
N GLU A 115 40.46 -34.29 -48.64
CA GLU A 115 41.49 -34.33 -49.67
C GLU A 115 41.21 -35.42 -50.72
N ALA A 116 40.75 -36.59 -50.30
CA ALA A 116 40.31 -37.66 -51.20
C ALA A 116 39.12 -37.23 -52.08
N LEU A 117 38.20 -36.43 -51.53
CA LEU A 117 37.12 -35.82 -52.30
C LEU A 117 37.67 -34.74 -53.24
N ALA A 118 38.55 -33.87 -52.74
CA ALA A 118 39.19 -32.79 -53.51
C ALA A 118 39.89 -33.33 -54.76
N GLN A 119 40.66 -34.41 -54.64
CA GLN A 119 41.40 -35.02 -55.75
C GLN A 119 40.47 -35.53 -56.87
N ARG A 120 39.24 -35.98 -56.54
CA ARG A 120 38.26 -36.40 -57.54
C ARG A 120 37.68 -35.25 -58.37
N TYR A 121 37.62 -34.04 -57.79
CA TYR A 121 36.99 -32.87 -58.42
C TYR A 121 37.99 -31.82 -58.93
N LEU A 122 39.24 -31.83 -58.46
CA LEU A 122 40.36 -31.06 -59.04
C LEU A 122 40.60 -31.42 -60.51
N LEU A 123 40.27 -32.65 -60.92
CA LEU A 123 40.28 -33.10 -62.33
C LEU A 123 39.15 -32.50 -63.19
N GLN A 124 38.13 -31.87 -62.58
CA GLN A 124 36.97 -31.27 -63.26
C GLN A 124 36.97 -29.74 -63.28
N GLY A 125 38.00 -29.07 -62.73
CA GLY A 125 38.17 -27.61 -62.83
C GLY A 125 37.42 -26.75 -61.78
N GLU A 126 36.82 -27.35 -60.74
CA GLU A 126 36.03 -26.63 -59.72
C GLU A 126 36.87 -26.13 -58.52
N ASN A 127 37.88 -25.28 -58.76
CA ASN A 127 38.73 -24.75 -57.67
C ASN A 127 38.00 -23.82 -56.68
N ASP A 128 36.95 -23.13 -57.12
CA ASP A 128 36.20 -22.19 -56.28
C ASP A 128 35.30 -22.89 -55.26
N VAL A 129 34.82 -24.10 -55.59
CA VAL A 129 33.99 -24.93 -54.69
C VAL A 129 34.82 -25.46 -53.52
N LEU A 130 36.10 -25.79 -53.74
CA LEU A 130 36.96 -26.26 -52.67
C LEU A 130 37.24 -25.17 -51.62
N LYS A 131 37.36 -23.91 -52.07
CA LYS A 131 37.56 -22.76 -51.19
C LYS A 131 36.31 -22.48 -50.35
N SER A 132 35.11 -22.61 -50.93
CA SER A 132 33.86 -22.42 -50.19
C SER A 132 33.66 -23.48 -49.12
N TRP A 133 33.95 -24.76 -49.42
CA TRP A 133 33.90 -25.84 -48.42
C TRP A 133 34.87 -25.62 -47.25
N LYS A 134 36.14 -25.29 -47.53
CA LYS A 134 37.14 -25.00 -46.48
C LYS A 134 36.73 -23.81 -45.61
N SER A 135 36.18 -22.77 -46.22
CA SER A 135 35.69 -21.58 -45.52
C SER A 135 34.52 -21.93 -44.59
N ALA A 136 33.51 -22.66 -45.09
CA ALA A 136 32.34 -23.05 -44.30
C ALA A 136 32.70 -23.99 -43.13
N LEU A 137 33.61 -24.94 -43.33
CA LEU A 137 34.12 -25.82 -42.26
C LEU A 137 34.87 -25.03 -41.18
N ASN A 138 35.71 -24.07 -41.57
CA ASN A 138 36.43 -23.24 -40.62
C ASN A 138 35.47 -22.40 -39.76
N GLU A 139 34.50 -21.74 -40.41
CA GLU A 139 33.52 -20.91 -39.73
C GLU A 139 32.62 -21.73 -38.80
N ALA A 140 32.06 -22.85 -39.27
CA ALA A 140 31.24 -23.73 -38.44
C ALA A 140 32.01 -24.29 -37.23
N ALA A 141 33.30 -24.60 -37.39
CA ALA A 141 34.14 -25.09 -36.30
C ALA A 141 34.63 -23.98 -35.33
N ASN A 142 34.40 -22.71 -35.65
CA ASN A 142 34.66 -21.58 -34.75
C ASN A 142 33.44 -21.26 -33.86
N LEU A 143 32.27 -21.81 -34.17
CA LEU A 143 31.08 -21.67 -33.33
C LEU A 143 31.21 -22.55 -32.08
N ALA A 144 30.64 -22.08 -30.97
CA ALA A 144 30.55 -22.85 -29.74
C ALA A 144 29.57 -24.02 -29.95
N GLY A 145 29.97 -25.22 -29.54
CA GLY A 145 29.17 -26.43 -29.71
C GLY A 145 29.62 -27.56 -28.80
N TRP A 146 29.04 -28.74 -29.00
CA TRP A 146 29.24 -29.88 -28.09
C TRP A 146 30.31 -30.83 -28.59
N VAL A 147 31.19 -31.26 -27.68
CA VAL A 147 32.20 -32.29 -27.97
C VAL A 147 31.81 -33.56 -27.24
N SER A 148 31.47 -34.60 -28.00
CA SER A 148 31.03 -35.91 -27.47
C SER A 148 31.95 -36.51 -26.39
N ARG A 149 33.27 -36.35 -26.52
CA ARG A 149 34.26 -36.86 -25.54
C ARG A 149 34.16 -36.22 -24.14
N ASN A 150 33.49 -35.07 -24.02
CA ASN A 150 33.28 -34.41 -22.72
C ASN A 150 32.11 -35.01 -21.94
N TYR A 151 31.32 -35.88 -22.58
CA TYR A 151 30.13 -36.52 -22.01
C TYR A 151 30.41 -37.97 -21.62
N ARG A 152 29.74 -38.45 -20.56
CA ARG A 152 29.87 -39.85 -20.11
C ARG A 152 29.08 -40.81 -20.97
N THR A 153 27.93 -40.38 -21.47
CA THR A 153 27.07 -41.17 -22.35
C THR A 153 26.51 -40.31 -23.48
N ASP A 154 26.16 -40.97 -24.60
CA ASP A 154 25.46 -40.33 -25.71
C ASP A 154 24.06 -39.82 -25.31
N ALA A 155 23.46 -40.40 -24.26
CA ALA A 155 22.18 -39.95 -23.72
C ALA A 155 22.30 -38.58 -23.05
N ASP A 156 23.34 -38.37 -22.23
CA ASP A 156 23.60 -37.07 -21.58
C ASP A 156 23.81 -35.97 -22.62
N LEU A 157 24.56 -36.28 -23.70
CA LEU A 157 24.79 -35.36 -24.82
C LEU A 157 23.48 -34.99 -25.52
N VAL A 158 22.61 -35.98 -25.79
CA VAL A 158 21.32 -35.74 -26.44
C VAL A 158 20.38 -34.94 -25.54
N GLU A 159 20.35 -35.22 -24.23
CA GLU A 159 19.53 -34.46 -23.27
C GLU A 159 19.95 -32.99 -23.24
N ASP A 160 21.26 -32.70 -23.12
CA ASP A 160 21.78 -31.32 -23.15
C ASP A 160 21.45 -30.60 -24.47
N ILE A 161 21.62 -31.26 -25.62
CA ILE A 161 21.31 -30.67 -26.93
C ILE A 161 19.82 -30.32 -27.03
N VAL A 162 18.94 -31.25 -26.62
CA VAL A 162 17.49 -31.05 -26.70
C VAL A 162 17.04 -29.95 -25.74
N GLU A 163 17.60 -29.87 -24.54
CA GLU A 163 17.29 -28.78 -23.60
C GLU A 163 17.69 -27.40 -24.16
N ASP A 164 18.87 -27.27 -24.78
CA ASP A 164 19.33 -26.01 -25.41
C ASP A 164 18.46 -25.62 -26.62
N ILE A 165 18.00 -26.59 -27.41
CA ILE A 165 17.11 -26.33 -28.56
C ILE A 165 15.73 -25.88 -28.11
N ILE A 166 15.14 -26.57 -27.13
CA ILE A 166 13.86 -26.18 -26.55
C ILE A 166 13.97 -24.75 -25.99
N GLU A 167 15.11 -24.44 -25.38
CA GLU A 167 15.43 -23.11 -24.88
C GLU A 167 15.45 -22.08 -26.03
N LYS A 168 16.18 -22.33 -27.10
CA LYS A 168 16.28 -21.42 -28.27
C LYS A 168 14.99 -21.28 -29.07
N LEU A 169 14.10 -22.29 -29.05
CA LEU A 169 12.82 -22.27 -29.75
C LEU A 169 11.67 -21.66 -28.93
N ASP A 170 11.91 -21.28 -27.67
CA ASP A 170 10.92 -20.68 -26.76
C ASP A 170 9.62 -21.50 -26.56
N MET A 171 9.66 -22.82 -26.79
CA MET A 171 8.44 -23.66 -26.88
C MET A 171 7.63 -23.81 -25.57
N HIS A 172 8.14 -23.34 -24.43
CA HIS A 172 7.49 -23.46 -23.12
C HIS A 172 7.11 -22.13 -22.46
N LEU A 173 7.18 -21.00 -23.19
CA LEU A 173 6.74 -19.73 -22.64
C LEU A 173 5.22 -19.67 -22.54
N LEU A 174 4.72 -19.31 -21.37
CA LEU A 174 3.29 -19.04 -21.21
C LEU A 174 2.97 -17.70 -21.87
N PRO A 175 1.88 -17.60 -22.67
CA PRO A 175 1.42 -16.33 -23.22
C PRO A 175 0.92 -15.44 -22.08
N ILE A 176 1.53 -14.25 -21.92
CA ILE A 176 1.28 -13.33 -20.81
C ILE A 176 0.16 -12.34 -21.17
N THR A 177 0.47 -11.35 -21.98
CA THR A 177 -0.45 -10.34 -22.55
C THR A 177 0.27 -9.70 -23.75
N ASP A 178 -0.50 -9.17 -24.71
CA ASP A 178 0.02 -8.40 -25.83
C ASP A 178 0.82 -7.16 -25.36
N PHE A 179 0.46 -6.60 -24.19
CA PHE A 179 1.08 -5.38 -23.65
C PHE A 179 1.38 -5.53 -22.15
N PRO A 180 2.60 -5.96 -21.78
CA PRO A 180 3.02 -6.14 -20.39
C PRO A 180 3.39 -4.81 -19.71
N VAL A 181 2.40 -3.97 -19.36
CA VAL A 181 2.64 -2.68 -18.67
C VAL A 181 2.70 -2.87 -17.15
N GLY A 182 3.70 -2.28 -16.50
CA GLY A 182 3.83 -2.28 -15.03
C GLY A 182 4.29 -3.61 -14.43
N LEU A 183 4.67 -4.59 -15.28
CA LEU A 183 5.24 -5.85 -14.82
C LEU A 183 6.72 -5.69 -14.46
N GLU A 184 7.44 -4.75 -15.10
CA GLU A 184 8.86 -4.48 -14.80
C GLU A 184 9.04 -3.94 -13.38
N SER A 185 8.01 -3.32 -12.79
CA SER A 185 8.07 -2.80 -11.41
C SER A 185 7.67 -3.84 -10.36
N ARG A 186 6.79 -4.78 -10.71
CA ARG A 186 6.17 -5.74 -9.76
C ARG A 186 6.88 -7.09 -9.72
N VAL A 187 7.26 -7.63 -10.89
CA VAL A 187 7.84 -8.99 -11.00
C VAL A 187 9.25 -9.06 -10.39
N PRO A 188 10.19 -8.13 -10.67
CA PRO A 188 11.53 -8.19 -10.07
C PRO A 188 11.53 -8.10 -8.55
N LYS A 189 10.55 -7.40 -7.95
CA LYS A 189 10.41 -7.33 -6.48
C LYS A 189 10.07 -8.69 -5.87
N LEU A 190 9.18 -9.44 -6.51
CA LEU A 190 8.82 -10.80 -6.10
C LEU A 190 9.95 -11.79 -6.35
N ILE A 191 10.66 -11.68 -7.48
CA ILE A 191 11.83 -12.52 -7.78
C ILE A 191 12.92 -12.27 -6.74
N LYS A 192 13.26 -11.00 -6.48
CA LYS A 192 14.23 -10.64 -5.45
C LYS A 192 13.84 -11.20 -4.09
N PHE A 193 12.56 -11.13 -3.73
CA PHE A 193 12.07 -11.72 -2.50
C PHE A 193 12.27 -13.24 -2.45
N VAL A 194 12.05 -13.95 -3.55
CA VAL A 194 12.33 -15.40 -3.64
C VAL A 194 13.83 -15.68 -3.53
N ASP A 195 14.67 -14.90 -4.22
CA ASP A 195 16.14 -15.04 -4.18
C ASP A 195 16.70 -14.76 -2.77
N ASP A 196 16.13 -13.78 -2.06
CA ASP A 196 16.47 -13.44 -0.67
C ASP A 196 16.13 -14.58 0.32
N GLN A 197 15.21 -15.49 -0.04
CA GLN A 197 14.86 -16.69 0.74
C GLN A 197 15.69 -17.93 0.36
N SER A 198 16.78 -17.75 -0.40
CA SER A 198 17.65 -18.86 -0.83
C SER A 198 18.12 -19.73 0.34
N GLY A 199 17.88 -21.05 0.22
CA GLY A 199 18.18 -22.06 1.25
C GLY A 199 16.99 -22.52 2.09
N ARG A 200 15.79 -21.95 1.94
CA ARG A 200 14.54 -22.43 2.57
C ARG A 200 13.39 -22.50 1.56
N GLY A 201 12.43 -23.37 1.84
CA GLY A 201 11.15 -23.40 1.13
C GLY A 201 10.34 -22.13 1.29
N CYS A 202 9.65 -21.68 0.25
CA CYS A 202 8.85 -20.45 0.28
C CYS A 202 7.45 -20.66 -0.28
N VAL A 203 6.43 -20.20 0.45
CA VAL A 203 5.04 -20.15 -0.02
C VAL A 203 4.60 -18.69 -0.16
N ILE A 204 4.21 -18.30 -1.36
CA ILE A 204 3.78 -16.94 -1.70
C ILE A 204 2.31 -16.96 -2.12
N GLY A 205 1.47 -16.27 -1.37
CA GLY A 205 0.06 -16.09 -1.68
C GLY A 205 -0.20 -14.73 -2.33
N ILE A 206 -0.47 -14.70 -3.63
CA ILE A 206 -0.84 -13.50 -4.38
C ILE A 206 -2.35 -13.27 -4.28
N TRP A 207 -2.76 -12.21 -3.57
CA TRP A 207 -4.15 -11.93 -3.25
C TRP A 207 -4.62 -10.58 -3.80
N GLY A 208 -5.87 -10.52 -4.27
CA GLY A 208 -6.53 -9.28 -4.68
C GLY A 208 -7.82 -9.49 -5.47
N MET A 209 -8.49 -8.38 -5.78
CA MET A 209 -9.72 -8.33 -6.57
C MET A 209 -9.58 -9.01 -7.95
N GLY A 210 -10.69 -9.51 -8.49
CA GLY A 210 -10.75 -10.01 -9.86
C GLY A 210 -10.35 -8.94 -10.88
N GLY A 211 -9.55 -9.32 -11.89
CA GLY A 211 -9.14 -8.42 -12.97
C GLY A 211 -7.88 -7.56 -12.72
N LEU A 212 -7.21 -7.70 -11.57
CA LEU A 212 -5.95 -7.00 -11.25
C LEU A 212 -4.69 -7.57 -11.91
N GLY A 213 -4.79 -8.64 -12.71
CA GLY A 213 -3.62 -9.23 -13.38
C GLY A 213 -2.82 -10.23 -12.53
N LYS A 214 -3.43 -10.87 -11.52
CA LYS A 214 -2.75 -11.89 -10.68
C LYS A 214 -2.16 -13.04 -11.52
N THR A 215 -2.97 -13.62 -12.39
CA THR A 215 -2.56 -14.64 -13.37
C THR A 215 -1.43 -14.13 -14.27
N THR A 216 -1.51 -12.88 -14.72
CA THR A 216 -0.49 -12.26 -15.58
C THR A 216 0.86 -12.14 -14.87
N ILE A 217 0.86 -11.72 -13.61
CA ILE A 217 2.07 -11.66 -12.76
C ILE A 217 2.63 -13.08 -12.56
N ALA A 218 1.77 -14.04 -12.24
CA ALA A 218 2.19 -15.42 -12.02
C ALA A 218 2.82 -16.06 -13.27
N LYS A 219 2.23 -15.84 -14.46
CA LYS A 219 2.80 -16.27 -15.75
C LYS A 219 4.14 -15.59 -16.05
N SER A 220 4.30 -14.32 -15.68
CA SER A 220 5.56 -13.59 -15.87
C SER A 220 6.66 -14.15 -14.99
N ILE A 221 6.35 -14.46 -13.73
CA ILE A 221 7.28 -15.12 -12.80
C ILE A 221 7.68 -16.50 -13.35
N TYR A 222 6.73 -17.30 -13.83
CA TYR A 222 7.01 -18.60 -14.43
C TYR A 222 8.03 -18.52 -15.58
N ASN A 223 7.91 -17.49 -16.42
CA ASN A 223 8.79 -17.27 -17.57
C ASN A 223 10.18 -16.77 -17.14
N GLU A 224 10.28 -15.90 -16.13
CA GLU A 224 11.56 -15.36 -15.62
C GLU A 224 12.42 -16.42 -14.90
N PHE A 225 11.80 -17.32 -14.13
CA PHE A 225 12.50 -18.42 -13.45
C PHE A 225 13.09 -19.48 -14.39
N ARG A 226 12.97 -19.31 -15.72
CA ARG A 226 13.59 -20.15 -16.75
C ARG A 226 15.09 -20.35 -16.55
N ARG A 227 15.82 -19.31 -16.13
CA ARG A 227 17.29 -19.35 -15.99
C ARG A 227 17.76 -20.06 -14.72
N GLN A 228 16.85 -20.35 -13.79
CA GLN A 228 17.17 -21.05 -12.56
C GLN A 228 16.80 -22.55 -12.73
N ARG A 229 17.63 -23.48 -12.24
CA ARG A 229 17.48 -24.95 -12.41
C ARG A 229 16.27 -25.56 -11.66
N PHE A 230 15.09 -24.97 -11.76
CA PHE A 230 13.85 -25.48 -11.17
C PHE A 230 13.06 -26.34 -12.16
N ARG A 231 12.48 -27.44 -11.69
CA ARG A 231 11.31 -28.05 -12.36
C ARG A 231 10.12 -27.11 -12.20
N ARG A 232 9.31 -26.91 -13.24
CA ARG A 232 8.24 -25.90 -13.23
C ARG A 232 6.89 -26.51 -13.58
N SER A 233 5.84 -26.11 -12.89
CA SER A 233 4.46 -26.46 -13.25
C SER A 233 3.52 -25.27 -13.05
N PHE A 234 2.62 -25.07 -14.01
CA PHE A 234 1.59 -24.04 -13.97
C PHE A 234 0.21 -24.69 -14.07
N ILE A 235 -0.57 -24.57 -12.98
CA ILE A 235 -1.84 -25.26 -12.81
C ILE A 235 -2.94 -24.24 -12.65
N GLU A 236 -3.83 -24.18 -13.64
CA GLU A 236 -5.10 -23.46 -13.54
C GLU A 236 -6.10 -24.40 -12.85
N THR A 237 -6.61 -24.01 -11.67
CA THR A 237 -7.48 -24.87 -10.86
C THR A 237 -8.95 -24.85 -11.30
N ASN A 238 -9.31 -23.97 -12.23
CA ASN A 238 -10.68 -23.83 -12.71
C ASN A 238 -11.13 -25.04 -13.56
N ASN A 239 -12.29 -25.60 -13.23
CA ASN A 239 -13.05 -26.59 -14.01
C ASN A 239 -12.46 -28.01 -14.16
N LYS A 240 -11.57 -28.46 -13.27
CA LYS A 240 -10.98 -29.82 -13.31
C LYS A 240 -11.12 -30.58 -12.00
N GLY A 241 -11.19 -31.91 -12.08
CA GLY A 241 -11.22 -32.78 -10.91
C GLY A 241 -9.87 -32.75 -10.17
N HIS A 242 -9.88 -33.01 -8.86
CA HIS A 242 -8.65 -33.01 -8.05
C HIS A 242 -7.59 -33.99 -8.60
N THR A 243 -7.99 -35.14 -9.12
CA THR A 243 -7.09 -36.12 -9.73
C THR A 243 -6.41 -35.59 -10.98
N ASP A 244 -7.15 -34.87 -11.83
CA ASP A 244 -6.62 -34.31 -13.07
C ASP A 244 -5.57 -33.23 -12.79
N LEU A 245 -5.78 -32.43 -11.73
CA LEU A 245 -4.83 -31.41 -11.28
C LEU A 245 -3.54 -32.06 -10.74
N GLN A 246 -3.66 -33.14 -9.97
CA GLN A 246 -2.50 -33.90 -9.47
C GLN A 246 -1.72 -34.59 -10.59
N GLU A 247 -2.43 -35.19 -11.57
CA GLU A 247 -1.80 -35.81 -12.74
C GLU A 247 -1.00 -34.79 -13.54
N LYS A 248 -1.60 -33.61 -13.79
CA LYS A 248 -0.92 -32.50 -14.48
C LYS A 248 0.32 -32.04 -13.70
N LEU A 249 0.21 -31.86 -12.39
CA LEU A 249 1.35 -31.45 -11.57
C LEU A 249 2.52 -32.43 -11.70
N LEU A 250 2.23 -33.72 -11.50
CA LEU A 250 3.26 -34.74 -11.58
C LEU A 250 3.82 -34.88 -13.00
N SER A 251 3.00 -34.73 -14.04
CA SER A 251 3.49 -34.80 -15.41
C SER A 251 4.41 -33.64 -15.78
N ASP A 252 4.10 -32.43 -15.31
CA ASP A 252 4.91 -31.25 -15.58
C ASP A 252 6.28 -31.34 -14.86
N VAL A 253 6.27 -31.79 -13.60
CA VAL A 253 7.48 -31.89 -12.78
C VAL A 253 8.36 -33.07 -13.20
N LEU A 254 7.75 -34.24 -13.47
CA LEU A 254 8.48 -35.47 -13.80
C LEU A 254 8.73 -35.65 -15.31
N LYS A 255 8.22 -34.74 -16.16
CA LYS A 255 8.24 -34.84 -17.63
C LYS A 255 7.73 -36.20 -18.17
N THR A 256 6.86 -36.90 -17.43
CA THR A 256 6.36 -38.25 -17.75
C THR A 256 4.86 -38.35 -17.51
N LYS A 257 4.14 -39.17 -18.30
CA LYS A 257 2.70 -39.37 -18.10
C LYS A 257 2.46 -40.23 -16.86
N VAL A 258 1.78 -39.66 -15.88
CA VAL A 258 1.39 -40.35 -14.63
C VAL A 258 -0.12 -40.51 -14.60
N LYS A 259 -0.61 -41.69 -14.21
CA LYS A 259 -2.03 -41.95 -13.96
C LYS A 259 -2.28 -42.07 -12.46
N ILE A 260 -3.29 -41.38 -11.96
CA ILE A 260 -3.68 -41.34 -10.55
C ILE A 260 -5.09 -41.89 -10.41
N HIS A 261 -5.22 -42.97 -9.64
CA HIS A 261 -6.50 -43.65 -9.43
C HIS A 261 -7.28 -43.13 -8.21
N SER A 262 -6.65 -42.33 -7.35
CA SER A 262 -7.31 -41.69 -6.20
C SER A 262 -6.56 -40.45 -5.70
N VAL A 263 -7.27 -39.50 -5.11
CA VAL A 263 -6.69 -38.25 -4.57
C VAL A 263 -5.63 -38.53 -3.50
N ALA A 264 -5.88 -39.51 -2.62
CA ALA A 264 -4.93 -39.89 -1.57
C ALA A 264 -3.64 -40.49 -2.14
N MET A 265 -3.74 -41.31 -3.19
CA MET A 265 -2.58 -41.81 -3.93
C MET A 265 -1.80 -40.66 -4.57
N GLY A 266 -2.50 -39.70 -5.16
CA GLY A 266 -1.89 -38.49 -5.73
C GLY A 266 -1.13 -37.67 -4.69
N ILE A 267 -1.72 -37.41 -3.52
CA ILE A 267 -1.05 -36.69 -2.41
C ILE A 267 0.24 -37.42 -2.00
N SER A 268 0.19 -38.74 -1.80
CA SER A 268 1.36 -39.51 -1.39
C SER A 268 2.45 -39.51 -2.47
N MET A 269 2.08 -39.57 -3.75
CA MET A 269 3.03 -39.49 -4.86
C MET A 269 3.68 -38.10 -4.95
N ILE A 270 2.89 -37.03 -4.83
CA ILE A 270 3.36 -35.64 -4.78
C ILE A 270 4.36 -35.49 -3.64
N GLU A 271 4.00 -35.86 -2.41
CA GLU A 271 4.88 -35.77 -1.25
C GLU A 271 6.19 -36.54 -1.46
N LYS A 272 6.14 -37.75 -2.01
CA LYS A 272 7.35 -38.57 -2.18
C LYS A 272 8.25 -38.12 -3.33
N LYS A 273 7.67 -37.63 -4.42
CA LYS A 273 8.40 -37.27 -5.65
C LYS A 273 8.92 -35.84 -5.60
N LEU A 274 8.11 -34.88 -5.15
CA LEU A 274 8.53 -33.48 -5.03
C LEU A 274 9.53 -33.27 -3.90
N PHE A 275 9.56 -34.14 -2.87
CA PHE A 275 10.56 -34.04 -1.80
C PHE A 275 12.00 -34.25 -2.29
N ALA A 276 12.19 -34.91 -3.44
CA ALA A 276 13.51 -35.17 -4.02
C ALA A 276 13.95 -34.09 -5.03
N GLU A 277 13.06 -33.18 -5.42
CA GLU A 277 13.26 -32.26 -6.53
C GLU A 277 13.13 -30.80 -6.07
N ARG A 278 13.86 -29.90 -6.74
CA ARG A 278 13.70 -28.45 -6.56
C ARG A 278 12.71 -27.93 -7.59
N ALA A 279 11.52 -27.50 -7.15
CA ALA A 279 10.41 -27.15 -8.04
C ALA A 279 9.80 -25.78 -7.75
N LEU A 280 9.41 -25.08 -8.82
CA LEU A 280 8.53 -23.92 -8.82
C LEU A 280 7.13 -24.37 -9.25
N ILE A 281 6.16 -24.26 -8.34
CA ILE A 281 4.77 -24.64 -8.59
C ILE A 281 3.92 -23.39 -8.49
N ILE A 282 3.12 -23.13 -9.53
CA ILE A 282 2.17 -22.03 -9.55
C ILE A 282 0.76 -22.60 -9.63
N LEU A 283 -0.05 -22.30 -8.61
CA LEU A 283 -1.47 -22.64 -8.54
C LEU A 283 -2.28 -21.36 -8.80
N ASP A 284 -2.94 -21.29 -9.96
CA ASP A 284 -3.65 -20.10 -10.43
C ASP A 284 -5.17 -20.19 -10.24
N ASP A 285 -5.75 -19.13 -9.66
CA ASP A 285 -7.17 -18.90 -9.36
C ASP A 285 -7.77 -19.98 -8.45
N VAL A 286 -7.08 -20.25 -7.33
CA VAL A 286 -7.55 -21.19 -6.30
C VAL A 286 -8.76 -20.62 -5.58
N THR A 287 -9.85 -21.38 -5.54
CA THR A 287 -11.14 -20.96 -4.98
C THR A 287 -11.58 -21.76 -3.75
N GLU A 288 -11.07 -22.98 -3.56
CA GLU A 288 -11.47 -23.85 -2.45
C GLU A 288 -10.26 -24.47 -1.74
N PHE A 289 -10.34 -24.59 -0.41
CA PHE A 289 -9.26 -25.15 0.41
C PHE A 289 -8.98 -26.62 0.09
N GLU A 290 -9.99 -27.40 -0.31
CA GLU A 290 -9.82 -28.81 -0.70
C GLU A 290 -8.90 -28.97 -1.92
N GLN A 291 -8.85 -27.99 -2.82
CA GLN A 291 -7.91 -27.98 -3.95
C GLN A 291 -6.47 -27.85 -3.46
N LEU A 292 -6.23 -26.95 -2.49
CA LEU A 292 -4.91 -26.77 -1.87
C LEU A 292 -4.48 -28.03 -1.13
N LYS A 293 -5.39 -28.62 -0.36
CA LYS A 293 -5.12 -29.87 0.38
C LYS A 293 -4.80 -31.03 -0.56
N ALA A 294 -5.51 -31.14 -1.68
CA ALA A 294 -5.26 -32.16 -2.69
C ALA A 294 -3.89 -32.01 -3.37
N LEU A 295 -3.44 -30.78 -3.61
CA LEU A 295 -2.20 -30.49 -4.34
C LEU A 295 -0.96 -30.37 -3.44
N CYS A 296 -1.14 -29.87 -2.22
CA CYS A 296 -0.03 -29.57 -1.33
C CYS A 296 0.13 -30.62 -0.22
N GLY A 297 -0.92 -31.40 0.11
CA GLY A 297 -0.86 -32.40 1.19
C GLY A 297 -0.47 -31.75 2.51
N ASN A 298 0.59 -32.25 3.16
CA ASN A 298 1.17 -31.64 4.36
C ASN A 298 2.23 -30.56 4.08
N CYS A 299 2.46 -30.22 2.81
CA CYS A 299 3.44 -29.27 2.25
C CYS A 299 4.90 -29.43 2.72
N LYS A 300 5.27 -30.57 3.33
CA LYS A 300 6.64 -30.86 3.81
C LYS A 300 7.72 -30.88 2.74
N TRP A 301 7.32 -31.04 1.47
CA TRP A 301 8.24 -31.02 0.34
C TRP A 301 8.70 -29.60 -0.03
N ILE A 302 8.05 -28.55 0.50
CA ILE A 302 8.41 -27.16 0.22
C ILE A 302 9.73 -26.78 0.89
N ASP A 303 10.04 -27.33 2.07
CA ASP A 303 11.16 -26.95 2.95
C ASP A 303 12.58 -27.02 2.34
N ARG A 304 12.77 -27.64 1.18
CA ARG A 304 14.08 -27.79 0.49
C ARG A 304 14.19 -26.93 -0.78
N GLU A 305 14.15 -25.61 -0.61
CA GLU A 305 14.33 -24.63 -1.69
C GLU A 305 13.27 -24.67 -2.81
N SER A 306 12.12 -25.33 -2.59
CA SER A 306 11.00 -25.28 -3.52
C SER A 306 10.14 -24.04 -3.28
N VAL A 307 9.53 -23.52 -4.35
CA VAL A 307 8.74 -22.29 -4.33
C VAL A 307 7.31 -22.61 -4.76
N LEU A 308 6.35 -22.31 -3.91
CA LEU A 308 4.92 -22.45 -4.20
C LEU A 308 4.29 -21.06 -4.30
N ILE A 309 3.72 -20.73 -5.44
CA ILE A 309 2.98 -19.48 -5.65
C ILE A 309 1.51 -19.81 -5.84
N ILE A 310 0.64 -19.20 -5.04
CA ILE A 310 -0.80 -19.39 -5.09
C ILE A 310 -1.43 -18.06 -5.46
N THR A 311 -2.23 -17.99 -6.52
CA THR A 311 -3.06 -16.83 -6.80
C THR A 311 -4.49 -17.09 -6.35
N THR A 312 -5.08 -16.14 -5.61
CA THR A 312 -6.47 -16.27 -5.16
C THR A 312 -7.14 -14.92 -4.95
N ARG A 313 -8.47 -14.94 -4.88
CA ARG A 313 -9.32 -13.80 -4.53
C ARG A 313 -9.73 -13.83 -3.06
N ASP A 314 -9.60 -14.97 -2.40
CA ASP A 314 -10.01 -15.20 -1.02
C ASP A 314 -8.78 -15.30 -0.10
N LEU A 315 -8.67 -14.34 0.82
CA LEU A 315 -7.59 -14.29 1.79
C LEU A 315 -7.62 -15.47 2.77
N ARG A 316 -8.80 -16.02 3.08
CA ARG A 316 -8.94 -17.11 4.07
C ARG A 316 -8.16 -18.35 3.69
N LEU A 317 -8.16 -18.70 2.41
CA LEU A 317 -7.42 -19.85 1.89
C LEU A 317 -5.91 -19.77 2.21
N LEU A 318 -5.36 -18.56 2.23
CA LEU A 318 -3.95 -18.31 2.56
C LEU A 318 -3.73 -18.27 4.06
N GLU A 319 -4.70 -17.81 4.85
CA GLU A 319 -4.64 -17.81 6.31
C GLU A 319 -4.71 -19.22 6.90
N GLU A 320 -5.58 -20.09 6.36
CA GLU A 320 -5.67 -21.51 6.76
C GLU A 320 -4.36 -22.27 6.50
N LEU A 321 -3.58 -21.85 5.49
CA LEU A 321 -2.25 -22.40 5.23
C LEU A 321 -1.18 -21.90 6.21
N LYS A 322 -1.36 -20.73 6.85
CA LYS A 322 -0.40 -20.19 7.82
C LYS A 322 -0.26 -21.06 9.07
N ASP A 323 -1.32 -21.77 9.43
CA ASP A 323 -1.31 -22.69 10.58
C ASP A 323 -0.34 -23.87 10.38
N HIS A 324 0.04 -24.15 9.13
CA HIS A 324 0.92 -25.25 8.75
C HIS A 324 2.30 -24.79 8.27
N HIS A 325 2.41 -23.62 7.62
CA HIS A 325 3.65 -23.14 6.97
C HIS A 325 3.79 -21.61 7.00
N ALA A 326 5.01 -21.09 6.85
CA ALA A 326 5.23 -19.65 6.69
C ALA A 326 4.75 -19.17 5.31
N VAL A 327 3.54 -18.59 5.25
CA VAL A 327 2.95 -18.06 4.01
C VAL A 327 3.14 -16.54 3.93
N HIS A 328 3.82 -16.09 2.89
CA HIS A 328 3.98 -14.67 2.57
C HIS A 328 2.84 -14.18 1.69
N ILE A 329 1.97 -13.33 2.24
CA ILE A 329 0.81 -12.80 1.51
C ILE A 329 1.21 -11.50 0.79
N TRP A 330 1.11 -11.52 -0.54
CA TRP A 330 1.33 -10.37 -1.40
C TRP A 330 0.01 -9.81 -1.92
N LYS A 331 -0.39 -8.64 -1.41
CA LYS A 331 -1.58 -7.94 -1.89
C LYS A 331 -1.27 -7.16 -3.17
N ILE A 332 -2.00 -7.43 -4.24
CA ILE A 332 -1.90 -6.64 -5.47
C ILE A 332 -2.77 -5.38 -5.35
N MET A 333 -2.18 -4.26 -5.76
CA MET A 333 -2.82 -2.94 -5.82
C MET A 333 -3.17 -2.60 -7.27
N GLU A 334 -4.09 -1.65 -7.44
CA GLU A 334 -4.42 -1.06 -8.74
C GLU A 334 -3.19 -0.46 -9.45
N MET A 335 -3.28 -0.33 -10.78
CA MET A 335 -2.29 0.40 -11.57
C MET A 335 -2.38 1.89 -11.24
N ASP A 336 -1.22 2.57 -11.24
CA ASP A 336 -1.22 4.03 -11.12
C ASP A 336 -1.77 4.70 -12.38
N GLU A 337 -1.99 6.01 -12.34
CA GLU A 337 -2.60 6.75 -13.46
C GLU A 337 -1.77 6.68 -14.74
N ASN A 338 -0.43 6.67 -14.64
CA ASN A 338 0.47 6.63 -15.79
C ASN A 338 0.49 5.24 -16.41
N GLU A 339 0.69 4.19 -15.59
CA GLU A 339 0.60 2.79 -16.02
C GLU A 339 -0.76 2.51 -16.66
N SER A 340 -1.84 3.03 -16.07
CA SER A 340 -3.20 2.85 -16.58
C SER A 340 -3.42 3.53 -17.93
N LEU A 341 -2.90 4.75 -18.10
CA LEU A 341 -2.99 5.49 -19.34
C LEU A 341 -2.19 4.81 -20.46
N GLU A 342 -1.00 4.28 -20.13
CA GLU A 342 -0.16 3.55 -21.08
C GLU A 342 -0.85 2.27 -21.56
N LEU A 343 -1.35 1.45 -20.63
CA LEU A 343 -2.04 0.21 -20.96
C LEU A 343 -3.29 0.48 -21.82
N PHE A 344 -4.11 1.46 -21.43
CA PHE A 344 -5.28 1.86 -22.20
C PHE A 344 -4.88 2.31 -23.62
N SER A 345 -3.86 3.15 -23.74
CA SER A 345 -3.40 3.68 -25.03
C SER A 345 -2.86 2.59 -25.94
N LYS A 346 -2.15 1.58 -25.42
CA LYS A 346 -1.68 0.44 -26.21
C LYS A 346 -2.83 -0.38 -26.78
N HIS A 347 -3.94 -0.51 -26.06
CA HIS A 347 -5.15 -1.19 -26.55
C HIS A 347 -5.99 -0.33 -27.50
N ALA A 348 -6.12 0.97 -27.23
CA ALA A 348 -6.96 1.89 -28.00
C ALA A 348 -6.28 2.41 -29.29
N PHE A 349 -5.00 2.76 -29.22
CA PHE A 349 -4.24 3.44 -30.28
C PHE A 349 -3.07 2.61 -30.84
N ARG A 350 -2.62 1.57 -30.13
CA ARG A 350 -1.35 0.84 -30.39
C ARG A 350 -0.08 1.65 -30.12
N GLU A 351 -0.22 2.72 -29.34
CA GLU A 351 0.88 3.58 -28.90
C GLU A 351 0.89 3.67 -27.37
N ALA A 352 2.03 4.03 -26.78
CA ALA A 352 2.17 4.15 -25.33
C ALA A 352 1.43 5.37 -24.74
N SER A 353 1.07 6.34 -25.57
CA SER A 353 0.40 7.57 -25.14
C SER A 353 -0.68 7.98 -26.12
N PRO A 354 -1.77 8.64 -25.66
CA PRO A 354 -2.75 9.22 -26.56
C PRO A 354 -2.18 10.46 -27.27
N THR A 355 -2.66 10.75 -28.47
CA THR A 355 -2.40 12.05 -29.12
C THR A 355 -3.12 13.18 -28.38
N GLU A 356 -2.62 14.42 -28.45
CA GLU A 356 -3.11 15.56 -27.65
C GLU A 356 -4.64 15.74 -27.69
N ASN A 357 -5.25 15.55 -28.87
CA ASN A 357 -6.70 15.70 -29.07
C ASN A 357 -7.55 14.65 -28.34
N TRP A 358 -6.96 13.51 -27.97
CA TRP A 358 -7.61 12.37 -27.33
C TRP A 358 -7.24 12.22 -25.85
N ASN A 359 -6.26 13.00 -25.38
CA ASN A 359 -5.70 12.88 -24.03
C ASN A 359 -6.80 13.04 -22.96
N LYS A 360 -7.62 14.10 -23.06
CA LYS A 360 -8.71 14.35 -22.11
C LYS A 360 -9.72 13.19 -22.01
N LEU A 361 -10.17 12.67 -23.15
CA LEU A 361 -11.12 11.55 -23.16
C LEU A 361 -10.47 10.25 -22.64
N SER A 362 -9.20 10.04 -22.93
CA SER A 362 -8.44 8.90 -22.43
C SER A 362 -8.33 8.95 -20.91
N ILE A 363 -8.01 10.12 -20.34
CA ILE A 363 -8.01 10.36 -18.89
C ILE A 363 -9.39 10.09 -18.29
N ASP A 364 -10.48 10.53 -18.93
CA ASP A 364 -11.85 10.26 -18.45
C ASP A 364 -12.19 8.76 -18.44
N VAL A 365 -11.74 7.98 -19.45
CA VAL A 365 -11.92 6.52 -19.49
C VAL A 365 -11.07 5.83 -18.42
N VAL A 366 -9.80 6.24 -18.27
CA VAL A 366 -8.88 5.70 -17.25
C VAL A 366 -9.41 5.97 -15.85
N ALA A 367 -9.92 7.17 -15.59
CA ALA A 367 -10.56 7.55 -14.33
C ALA A 367 -11.79 6.69 -14.03
N TYR A 368 -12.58 6.32 -15.06
CA TYR A 368 -13.68 5.37 -14.90
C TYR A 368 -13.20 3.96 -14.56
N CYS A 369 -12.13 3.48 -15.19
CA CYS A 369 -11.53 2.16 -14.91
C CYS A 369 -10.87 2.08 -13.53
N ALA A 370 -10.45 3.22 -12.97
CA ALA A 370 -9.84 3.35 -11.65
C ALA A 370 -8.65 2.40 -11.43
N GLY A 371 -7.81 2.22 -12.45
CA GLY A 371 -6.59 1.42 -12.35
C GLY A 371 -6.77 -0.09 -12.42
N LEU A 372 -7.94 -0.58 -12.86
CA LEU A 372 -8.18 -2.01 -13.10
C LEU A 372 -7.71 -2.44 -14.51
N PRO A 373 -6.64 -3.26 -14.64
CA PRO A 373 -6.08 -3.67 -15.94
C PRO A 373 -7.11 -4.27 -16.89
N LEU A 374 -7.94 -5.19 -16.39
CA LEU A 374 -8.98 -5.86 -17.17
C LEU A 374 -9.98 -4.86 -17.80
N ALA A 375 -10.36 -3.82 -17.07
CA ALA A 375 -11.30 -2.83 -17.58
C ALA A 375 -10.63 -1.93 -18.63
N LEU A 376 -9.36 -1.56 -18.43
CA LEU A 376 -8.57 -0.78 -19.38
C LEU A 376 -8.40 -1.52 -20.71
N GLU A 377 -8.08 -2.82 -20.68
CA GLU A 377 -7.96 -3.66 -21.87
C GLU A 377 -9.29 -3.77 -22.64
N ILE A 378 -10.38 -4.09 -21.93
CA ILE A 378 -11.70 -4.28 -22.54
C ILE A 378 -12.20 -2.98 -23.16
N LEU A 379 -12.10 -1.86 -22.43
CA LEU A 379 -12.57 -0.57 -22.93
C LEU A 379 -11.66 0.00 -24.01
N GLY A 380 -10.34 -0.13 -23.88
CA GLY A 380 -9.40 0.31 -24.93
C GLY A 380 -9.66 -0.43 -26.23
N SER A 381 -9.80 -1.75 -26.18
CA SER A 381 -10.13 -2.58 -27.35
C SER A 381 -11.52 -2.29 -27.90
N TYR A 382 -12.50 -2.01 -27.03
CA TYR A 382 -13.86 -1.63 -27.43
C TYR A 382 -13.94 -0.22 -28.00
N LEU A 383 -13.04 0.70 -27.68
CA LEU A 383 -13.04 2.06 -28.21
C LEU A 383 -12.16 2.23 -29.46
N ARG A 384 -11.34 1.23 -29.75
CA ARG A 384 -10.52 1.17 -30.96
C ARG A 384 -11.38 1.37 -32.21
N TRP A 385 -10.87 2.19 -33.13
CA TRP A 385 -11.49 2.53 -34.43
C TRP A 385 -12.80 3.34 -34.37
N ARG A 386 -13.15 3.92 -33.21
CA ARG A 386 -14.33 4.80 -33.07
C ARG A 386 -13.98 6.27 -33.17
N THR A 387 -14.98 7.08 -33.52
CA THR A 387 -14.84 8.53 -33.57
C THR A 387 -14.90 9.16 -32.18
N LYS A 388 -14.55 10.45 -32.08
CA LYS A 388 -14.54 11.18 -30.82
C LYS A 388 -15.94 11.28 -30.19
N GLU A 389 -16.95 11.51 -31.03
CA GLU A 389 -18.36 11.60 -30.64
C GLU A 389 -18.87 10.25 -30.11
N GLU A 390 -18.42 9.15 -30.72
CA GLU A 390 -18.75 7.80 -30.26
C GLU A 390 -18.09 7.50 -28.90
N TRP A 391 -16.86 7.96 -28.66
CA TRP A 391 -16.22 7.83 -27.34
C TRP A 391 -17.00 8.56 -26.25
N GLU A 392 -17.40 9.80 -26.52
CA GLU A 392 -18.22 10.60 -25.60
C GLU A 392 -19.57 9.92 -25.32
N SER A 393 -20.20 9.37 -26.37
CA SER A 393 -21.43 8.58 -26.26
C SER A 393 -21.23 7.33 -25.40
N VAL A 394 -20.15 6.56 -25.63
CA VAL A 394 -19.81 5.36 -24.83
C VAL A 394 -19.55 5.72 -23.38
N LEU A 395 -18.77 6.76 -23.09
CA LEU A 395 -18.53 7.25 -21.73
C LEU A 395 -19.84 7.67 -21.05
N SER A 396 -20.72 8.37 -21.76
CA SER A 396 -22.03 8.77 -21.23
C SER A 396 -22.92 7.57 -20.91
N LYS A 397 -22.81 6.49 -21.71
CA LYS A 397 -23.51 5.22 -21.50
C LYS A 397 -22.92 4.47 -20.30
N LEU A 398 -21.59 4.36 -20.18
CA LEU A 398 -20.90 3.65 -19.10
C LEU A 398 -21.21 4.23 -17.72
N LYS A 399 -21.40 5.56 -17.63
CA LYS A 399 -21.86 6.23 -16.40
C LYS A 399 -23.25 5.79 -15.93
N LYS A 400 -24.05 5.18 -16.82
CA LYS A 400 -25.42 4.71 -16.52
C LYS A 400 -25.50 3.18 -16.44
N ILE A 401 -24.92 2.50 -17.43
CA ILE A 401 -24.96 1.05 -17.61
C ILE A 401 -23.51 0.60 -17.79
N PRO A 402 -22.92 -0.07 -16.79
CA PRO A 402 -21.54 -0.50 -16.90
C PRO A 402 -21.34 -1.56 -17.99
N ASN A 403 -20.10 -1.77 -18.41
CA ASN A 403 -19.80 -2.72 -19.49
C ASN A 403 -20.03 -4.17 -19.02
N TYR A 404 -20.89 -4.90 -19.73
CA TYR A 404 -21.22 -6.30 -19.44
C TYR A 404 -20.00 -7.22 -19.29
N LYS A 405 -18.98 -7.12 -20.17
CA LYS A 405 -17.81 -8.02 -20.12
C LYS A 405 -16.97 -7.78 -18.87
N VAL A 406 -16.84 -6.51 -18.45
CA VAL A 406 -16.15 -6.16 -17.21
C VAL A 406 -16.94 -6.68 -16.01
N GLN A 407 -18.26 -6.46 -16.02
CA GLN A 407 -19.14 -6.92 -14.94
C GLN A 407 -19.14 -8.43 -14.79
N GLU A 408 -19.25 -9.20 -15.88
CA GLU A 408 -19.25 -10.65 -15.88
C GLU A 408 -18.04 -11.23 -15.13
N LYS A 409 -16.84 -10.66 -15.36
CA LYS A 409 -15.61 -11.10 -14.70
C LYS A 409 -15.53 -10.71 -13.23
N LEU A 410 -16.02 -9.52 -12.87
CA LEU A 410 -16.06 -9.06 -11.48
C LEU A 410 -17.13 -9.81 -10.67
N ARG A 411 -18.25 -10.16 -11.31
CA ARG A 411 -19.41 -10.79 -10.70
C ARG A 411 -19.12 -12.20 -10.20
N ILE A 412 -18.15 -12.91 -10.79
CA ILE A 412 -17.69 -14.23 -10.33
C ILE A 412 -17.44 -14.25 -8.81
N SER A 413 -16.79 -13.21 -8.27
CA SER A 413 -16.50 -13.12 -6.83
C SER A 413 -17.75 -12.91 -5.98
N PHE A 414 -18.76 -12.20 -6.50
CA PHE A 414 -20.04 -12.00 -5.83
C PHE A 414 -20.93 -13.24 -5.90
N ASP A 415 -21.01 -13.88 -7.07
CA ASP A 415 -21.82 -15.08 -7.28
C ASP A 415 -21.29 -16.24 -6.43
N GLY A 416 -19.96 -16.31 -6.23
CA GLY A 416 -19.28 -17.29 -5.38
C GLY A 416 -19.53 -17.16 -3.87
N LEU A 417 -20.15 -16.06 -3.40
CA LEU A 417 -20.59 -15.95 -2.00
C LEU A 417 -21.70 -16.96 -1.71
N ARG A 418 -21.50 -17.82 -0.71
CA ARG A 418 -22.44 -18.91 -0.37
C ARG A 418 -23.62 -18.43 0.47
N ASP A 419 -23.40 -17.45 1.35
CA ASP A 419 -24.44 -16.92 2.22
C ASP A 419 -25.24 -15.79 1.52
N PRO A 420 -26.58 -15.92 1.38
CA PRO A 420 -27.42 -14.83 0.91
C PRO A 420 -27.29 -13.54 1.73
N MET A 421 -27.01 -13.63 3.03
CA MET A 421 -26.85 -12.45 3.90
C MET A 421 -25.61 -11.63 3.51
N GLU A 422 -24.50 -12.28 3.16
CA GLU A 422 -23.29 -11.63 2.65
C GLU A 422 -23.56 -10.86 1.35
N LYS A 423 -24.36 -11.46 0.46
CA LYS A 423 -24.81 -10.81 -0.78
C LYS A 423 -25.64 -9.57 -0.47
N ASP A 424 -26.56 -9.64 0.48
CA ASP A 424 -27.38 -8.49 0.89
C ASP A 424 -26.55 -7.39 1.57
N ILE A 425 -25.56 -7.74 2.40
CA ILE A 425 -24.62 -6.79 3.00
C ILE A 425 -23.83 -6.07 1.91
N PHE A 426 -23.31 -6.81 0.92
CA PHE A 426 -22.57 -6.21 -0.20
C PHE A 426 -23.42 -5.19 -0.96
N LEU A 427 -24.67 -5.53 -1.27
CA LEU A 427 -25.60 -4.63 -1.97
C LEU A 427 -25.98 -3.40 -1.12
N ASP A 428 -26.18 -3.57 0.17
CA ASP A 428 -26.45 -2.44 1.09
C ASP A 428 -25.26 -1.49 1.17
N VAL A 429 -24.03 -2.03 1.24
CA VAL A 429 -22.81 -1.22 1.25
C VAL A 429 -22.67 -0.43 -0.05
N CYS A 430 -22.82 -1.08 -1.21
CA CYS A 430 -22.75 -0.46 -2.55
C CYS A 430 -23.69 0.75 -2.70
N CYS A 431 -24.90 0.64 -2.16
CA CYS A 431 -25.95 1.64 -2.32
C CYS A 431 -25.88 2.76 -1.28
N PHE A 432 -25.60 2.44 -0.01
CA PHE A 432 -25.83 3.38 1.11
C PHE A 432 -24.62 3.68 1.99
N PHE A 433 -23.67 2.75 2.13
CA PHE A 433 -22.67 2.81 3.21
C PHE A 433 -21.22 3.05 2.77
N ILE A 434 -20.94 3.25 1.48
CA ILE A 434 -19.59 3.67 1.04
C ILE A 434 -19.17 4.96 1.75
N GLY A 435 -17.97 4.96 2.31
CA GLY A 435 -17.34 6.05 3.06
C GLY A 435 -17.82 6.18 4.52
N LYS A 436 -18.72 5.31 4.99
CA LYS A 436 -19.19 5.27 6.38
C LYS A 436 -18.26 4.42 7.25
N ASP A 437 -18.30 4.68 8.55
CA ASP A 437 -17.52 3.95 9.55
C ASP A 437 -17.97 2.48 9.66
N ARG A 438 -17.03 1.53 9.66
CA ARG A 438 -17.31 0.09 9.69
C ARG A 438 -18.13 -0.31 10.92
N THR A 439 -17.82 0.19 12.11
CA THR A 439 -18.54 -0.18 13.34
C THR A 439 -19.98 0.33 13.28
N TYR A 440 -20.17 1.56 12.81
CA TYR A 440 -21.50 2.13 12.61
C TYR A 440 -22.36 1.32 11.64
N VAL A 441 -21.78 0.87 10.53
CA VAL A 441 -22.50 0.06 9.53
C VAL A 441 -22.80 -1.34 10.05
N THR A 442 -21.84 -1.95 10.77
CA THR A 442 -21.99 -3.29 11.36
C THR A 442 -23.20 -3.34 12.28
N GLU A 443 -23.29 -2.41 13.24
CA GLU A 443 -24.40 -2.33 14.20
C GLU A 443 -25.78 -2.13 13.52
N ILE A 444 -25.83 -1.32 12.46
CA ILE A 444 -27.07 -1.11 11.70
C ILE A 444 -27.53 -2.40 11.02
N LEU A 445 -26.60 -3.06 10.32
CA LEU A 445 -26.92 -4.27 9.56
C LEU A 445 -27.15 -5.49 10.46
N ASP A 446 -26.49 -5.55 11.62
CA ASP A 446 -26.76 -6.57 12.64
C ASP A 446 -28.17 -6.43 13.21
N GLY A 447 -28.65 -5.22 13.50
CA GLY A 447 -30.05 -5.03 13.91
C GLY A 447 -31.06 -5.09 12.75
N CYS A 448 -30.60 -5.21 11.51
CA CYS A 448 -31.38 -5.71 10.37
C CYS A 448 -31.42 -7.25 10.28
N GLY A 449 -30.69 -7.97 11.14
CA GLY A 449 -30.61 -9.43 11.18
C GLY A 449 -29.64 -10.05 10.18
N LEU A 450 -28.66 -9.29 9.67
CA LEU A 450 -27.75 -9.76 8.60
C LEU A 450 -26.41 -10.34 9.08
N HIS A 451 -26.13 -10.36 10.39
CA HIS A 451 -24.83 -10.82 10.92
C HIS A 451 -23.62 -10.15 10.22
N ALA A 452 -23.66 -8.83 10.12
CA ALA A 452 -22.69 -8.02 9.40
C ALA A 452 -21.27 -8.06 9.98
N SER A 453 -21.11 -8.41 11.26
CA SER A 453 -19.78 -8.58 11.86
C SER A 453 -18.92 -9.61 11.12
N ILE A 454 -19.49 -10.79 10.83
CA ILE A 454 -18.84 -11.83 10.02
C ILE A 454 -18.97 -11.53 8.53
N GLY A 455 -20.14 -11.08 8.05
CA GLY A 455 -20.36 -10.85 6.62
C GLY A 455 -19.45 -9.77 6.03
N ILE A 456 -19.22 -8.65 6.72
CA ILE A 456 -18.27 -7.62 6.28
C ILE A 456 -16.83 -8.17 6.27
N LYS A 457 -16.48 -9.04 7.23
CA LYS A 457 -15.15 -9.68 7.27
C LYS A 457 -14.95 -10.55 6.02
N VAL A 458 -15.92 -11.38 5.67
CA VAL A 458 -15.93 -12.21 4.45
C VAL A 458 -15.75 -11.35 3.20
N LEU A 459 -16.52 -10.26 3.08
CA LEU A 459 -16.41 -9.37 1.92
C LEU A 459 -15.03 -8.70 1.81
N ILE A 460 -14.33 -8.45 2.92
CA ILE A 460 -12.95 -7.96 2.92
C ILE A 460 -12.00 -9.07 2.47
N GLU A 461 -12.15 -10.28 3.00
CA GLU A 461 -11.33 -11.45 2.66
C GLU A 461 -11.42 -11.79 1.16
N HIS A 462 -12.60 -11.67 0.56
CA HIS A 462 -12.84 -11.81 -0.88
C HIS A 462 -12.40 -10.59 -1.74
N SER A 463 -11.76 -9.57 -1.14
CA SER A 463 -11.38 -8.32 -1.82
C SER A 463 -12.54 -7.55 -2.48
N LEU A 464 -13.79 -7.74 -2.02
CA LEU A 464 -14.97 -7.03 -2.52
C LEU A 464 -15.17 -5.67 -1.83
N ILE A 465 -14.72 -5.54 -0.58
CA ILE A 465 -14.74 -4.31 0.22
C ILE A 465 -13.33 -4.03 0.73
N LYS A 466 -12.97 -2.74 0.80
CA LYS A 466 -11.73 -2.26 1.43
C LYS A 466 -12.07 -1.48 2.70
N VAL A 467 -11.16 -1.46 3.66
CA VAL A 467 -11.30 -0.63 4.86
C VAL A 467 -10.07 0.27 4.98
N GLU A 468 -10.30 1.58 4.94
CA GLU A 468 -9.26 2.60 5.09
C GLU A 468 -9.66 3.52 6.24
N LYS A 469 -8.79 3.66 7.25
CA LYS A 469 -9.07 4.49 8.45
C LYS A 469 -10.45 4.19 9.07
N ASN A 470 -10.77 2.90 9.19
CA ASN A 470 -12.07 2.37 9.67
C ASN A 470 -13.30 2.72 8.81
N LYS A 471 -13.14 3.25 7.60
CA LYS A 471 -14.25 3.53 6.67
C LYS A 471 -14.34 2.46 5.60
N LEU A 472 -15.58 2.07 5.25
CA LEU A 472 -15.85 1.14 4.16
C LEU A 472 -15.58 1.83 2.82
N GLY A 473 -14.62 1.32 2.08
CA GLY A 473 -14.29 1.68 0.70
C GLY A 473 -14.66 0.54 -0.25
N MET A 474 -14.89 0.87 -1.52
CA MET A 474 -15.15 -0.11 -2.56
C MET A 474 -14.63 0.42 -3.90
N HIS A 475 -14.08 -0.47 -4.72
CA HIS A 475 -13.66 -0.11 -6.07
C HIS A 475 -14.85 0.41 -6.89
N PRO A 476 -14.74 1.51 -7.67
CA PRO A 476 -15.85 2.09 -8.42
C PRO A 476 -16.58 1.09 -9.32
N LEU A 477 -15.85 0.24 -10.04
CA LEU A 477 -16.44 -0.79 -10.89
C LEU A 477 -17.18 -1.89 -10.12
N LEU A 478 -16.74 -2.24 -8.90
CA LEU A 478 -17.48 -3.17 -8.04
C LEU A 478 -18.77 -2.54 -7.51
N ARG A 479 -18.71 -1.27 -7.12
CA ARG A 479 -19.89 -0.49 -6.71
C ARG A 479 -20.91 -0.44 -7.84
N ASP A 480 -20.46 -0.16 -9.06
CA ASP A 480 -21.33 -0.02 -10.22
C ASP A 480 -21.87 -1.38 -10.67
N MET A 481 -21.10 -2.46 -10.53
CA MET A 481 -21.59 -3.84 -10.67
C MET A 481 -22.68 -4.18 -9.64
N GLY A 482 -22.46 -3.91 -8.35
CA GLY A 482 -23.46 -4.18 -7.31
C GLY A 482 -24.77 -3.42 -7.53
N ARG A 483 -24.67 -2.18 -8.02
CA ARG A 483 -25.82 -1.36 -8.43
C ARG A 483 -26.54 -1.94 -9.64
N GLU A 484 -25.82 -2.38 -10.66
CA GLU A 484 -26.44 -3.01 -11.83
C GLU A 484 -27.16 -4.32 -11.47
N ILE A 485 -26.61 -5.14 -10.57
CA ILE A 485 -27.29 -6.36 -10.08
C ILE A 485 -28.67 -6.03 -9.50
N VAL A 486 -28.79 -4.92 -8.77
CA VAL A 486 -30.11 -4.49 -8.27
C VAL A 486 -31.01 -3.99 -9.41
N CYS A 487 -30.47 -3.30 -10.41
CA CYS A 487 -31.24 -2.90 -11.59
C CYS A 487 -31.76 -4.10 -12.40
N GLU A 488 -30.94 -5.15 -12.54
CA GLU A 488 -31.29 -6.38 -13.26
C GLU A 488 -32.47 -7.13 -12.64
N SER A 489 -32.64 -7.05 -11.31
CA SER A 489 -33.75 -7.69 -10.61
C SER A 489 -35.13 -7.24 -11.11
N SER A 490 -35.24 -5.98 -11.55
CA SER A 490 -36.44 -5.44 -12.20
C SER A 490 -36.06 -4.29 -13.14
N LYS A 491 -35.81 -4.61 -14.41
CA LYS A 491 -35.29 -3.65 -15.39
C LYS A 491 -36.25 -2.50 -15.66
N ASN A 492 -37.52 -2.81 -15.93
CA ASN A 492 -38.51 -1.82 -16.40
C ASN A 492 -39.35 -1.20 -15.28
N GLU A 493 -39.35 -1.79 -14.08
CA GLU A 493 -40.20 -1.35 -12.97
C GLU A 493 -39.33 -1.05 -11.75
N PRO A 494 -38.81 0.19 -11.60
CA PRO A 494 -37.98 0.55 -10.47
C PRO A 494 -38.68 0.34 -9.12
N GLY A 495 -40.00 0.53 -9.06
CA GLY A 495 -40.80 0.33 -7.85
C GLY A 495 -40.78 -1.08 -7.28
N LYS A 496 -40.33 -2.10 -8.04
CA LYS A 496 -40.20 -3.49 -7.59
C LYS A 496 -38.77 -3.89 -7.18
N ARG A 497 -37.78 -2.99 -7.31
CA ARG A 497 -36.39 -3.29 -6.93
C ARG A 497 -36.21 -3.26 -5.41
N ASN A 498 -35.30 -4.08 -4.88
CA ASN A 498 -35.07 -4.13 -3.44
C ASN A 498 -34.39 -2.87 -2.89
N ARG A 499 -33.56 -2.19 -3.70
CA ARG A 499 -32.83 -0.98 -3.31
C ARG A 499 -33.01 0.09 -4.37
N LEU A 500 -33.22 1.32 -3.95
CA LEU A 500 -33.40 2.49 -4.79
C LEU A 500 -32.40 3.57 -4.41
N TRP A 501 -31.48 3.90 -5.31
CA TRP A 501 -30.45 4.93 -5.10
C TRP A 501 -30.30 5.89 -6.28
N PHE A 502 -30.75 5.49 -7.47
CA PHE A 502 -30.63 6.30 -8.67
C PHE A 502 -31.72 7.38 -8.69
N GLN A 503 -31.31 8.65 -8.60
CA GLN A 503 -32.21 9.78 -8.36
C GLN A 503 -33.43 9.78 -9.28
N LYS A 504 -33.25 9.61 -10.60
CA LYS A 504 -34.36 9.63 -11.56
C LYS A 504 -35.42 8.56 -11.26
N ASP A 505 -34.98 7.36 -10.92
CA ASP A 505 -35.86 6.23 -10.62
C ASP A 505 -36.58 6.45 -9.28
N VAL A 506 -35.89 6.98 -8.27
CA VAL A 506 -36.52 7.24 -6.97
C VAL A 506 -37.56 8.35 -7.09
N LEU A 507 -37.28 9.41 -7.86
CA LEU A 507 -38.22 10.50 -8.10
C LEU A 507 -39.48 10.00 -8.84
N ASP A 508 -39.29 9.16 -9.87
CA ASP A 508 -40.40 8.54 -10.60
C ASP A 508 -41.28 7.68 -9.68
N VAL A 509 -40.66 6.84 -8.84
CA VAL A 509 -41.36 5.97 -7.90
C VAL A 509 -42.15 6.76 -6.84
N LEU A 510 -41.55 7.82 -6.28
CA LEU A 510 -42.19 8.65 -5.26
C LEU A 510 -43.29 9.55 -5.83
N THR A 511 -43.12 10.07 -7.05
CA THR A 511 -44.12 10.95 -7.69
C THR A 511 -45.34 10.15 -8.15
N ASN A 512 -45.12 8.94 -8.69
CA ASN A 512 -46.19 8.10 -9.23
C ASN A 512 -46.75 7.08 -8.22
N ASN A 513 -46.26 7.07 -6.96
CA ASN A 513 -46.68 6.14 -5.91
C ASN A 513 -46.61 4.66 -6.33
N THR A 514 -45.59 4.29 -7.12
CA THR A 514 -45.41 2.93 -7.67
C THR A 514 -44.56 2.01 -6.79
N GLY A 515 -44.12 2.51 -5.64
CA GLY A 515 -43.33 1.73 -4.67
C GLY A 515 -44.07 0.52 -4.14
N THR A 516 -43.37 -0.60 -3.99
CA THR A 516 -43.92 -1.84 -3.46
C THR A 516 -43.23 -2.27 -2.16
N GLU A 517 -43.73 -3.35 -1.55
CA GLU A 517 -43.17 -3.92 -0.32
C GLU A 517 -41.78 -4.54 -0.50
N THR A 518 -41.31 -4.74 -1.74
CA THR A 518 -39.97 -5.29 -2.00
C THR A 518 -38.86 -4.29 -1.72
N ILE A 519 -39.17 -2.98 -1.72
CA ILE A 519 -38.19 -1.92 -1.45
C ILE A 519 -37.77 -1.99 0.03
N GLN A 520 -36.52 -2.41 0.25
CA GLN A 520 -35.86 -2.49 1.55
C GLN A 520 -35.00 -1.26 1.85
N GLY A 521 -34.47 -0.59 0.83
CA GLY A 521 -33.63 0.59 0.99
C GLY A 521 -33.93 1.67 -0.04
N LEU A 522 -34.00 2.93 0.41
CA LEU A 522 -34.30 4.07 -0.44
C LEU A 522 -33.40 5.27 -0.11
N ALA A 523 -32.73 5.81 -1.13
CA ALA A 523 -31.89 6.99 -1.05
C ALA A 523 -32.32 8.06 -2.05
N VAL A 524 -32.72 9.21 -1.55
CA VAL A 524 -33.00 10.41 -2.33
C VAL A 524 -32.01 11.50 -1.94
N LYS A 525 -31.40 12.12 -2.94
CA LYS A 525 -30.54 13.29 -2.75
C LYS A 525 -31.06 14.41 -3.63
N LEU A 526 -31.58 15.47 -3.04
CA LEU A 526 -31.98 16.68 -3.76
C LEU A 526 -30.93 17.79 -3.55
N HIS A 527 -30.86 18.71 -4.51
CA HIS A 527 -30.09 19.93 -4.32
C HIS A 527 -30.75 20.80 -3.24
N PHE A 528 -29.95 21.54 -2.47
CA PHE A 528 -30.43 22.44 -1.41
C PHE A 528 -31.47 23.48 -1.89
N THR A 529 -31.45 23.82 -3.18
CA THR A 529 -32.36 24.77 -3.83
C THR A 529 -33.61 24.13 -4.42
N SER A 530 -33.70 22.80 -4.49
CA SER A 530 -34.91 22.11 -4.96
C SER A 530 -36.05 22.36 -3.95
N ARG A 531 -37.24 22.65 -4.49
CA ARG A 531 -38.49 22.81 -3.73
C ARG A 531 -39.36 21.56 -3.81
N ASP A 532 -38.82 20.44 -4.29
CA ASP A 532 -39.60 19.23 -4.50
C ASP A 532 -40.06 18.69 -3.14
N SER A 533 -41.37 18.59 -2.98
CA SER A 533 -42.02 18.03 -1.80
C SER A 533 -42.79 16.78 -2.21
N PHE A 534 -42.58 15.68 -1.48
CA PHE A 534 -43.32 14.44 -1.70
C PHE A 534 -44.33 14.22 -0.58
N GLU A 535 -45.46 13.61 -0.91
CA GLU A 535 -46.42 13.19 0.08
C GLU A 535 -45.93 11.93 0.79
N ALA A 536 -46.01 11.89 2.12
CA ALA A 536 -45.62 10.74 2.92
C ALA A 536 -46.42 9.46 2.56
N TYR A 537 -47.61 9.61 1.98
CA TYR A 537 -48.44 8.51 1.46
C TYR A 537 -47.72 7.67 0.39
N SER A 538 -46.76 8.25 -0.35
CA SER A 538 -45.93 7.51 -1.32
C SER A 538 -45.16 6.32 -0.72
N PHE A 539 -44.94 6.33 0.60
CA PHE A 539 -44.25 5.27 1.34
C PHE A 539 -45.19 4.18 1.87
N GLU A 540 -46.52 4.35 1.81
CA GLU A 540 -47.49 3.46 2.47
C GLU A 540 -47.34 1.99 2.04
N LYS A 541 -47.07 1.76 0.76
CA LYS A 541 -46.89 0.41 0.19
C LYS A 541 -45.50 -0.18 0.47
N MET A 542 -44.51 0.64 0.87
CA MET A 542 -43.11 0.24 1.08
C MET A 542 -42.88 -0.33 2.49
N LYS A 543 -43.68 -1.34 2.87
CA LYS A 543 -43.68 -1.89 4.24
C LYS A 543 -42.38 -2.62 4.63
N GLY A 544 -41.59 -3.07 3.65
CA GLY A 544 -40.28 -3.70 3.84
C GLY A 544 -39.11 -2.72 4.04
N LEU A 545 -39.36 -1.41 3.99
CA LEU A 545 -38.30 -0.40 4.03
C LEU A 545 -37.60 -0.41 5.40
N ARG A 546 -36.30 -0.71 5.39
CA ARG A 546 -35.41 -0.76 6.56
C ARG A 546 -34.32 0.33 6.55
N LEU A 547 -33.87 0.77 5.37
CA LEU A 547 -32.83 1.79 5.19
C LEU A 547 -33.40 3.02 4.48
N LEU A 548 -33.38 4.19 5.11
CA LEU A 548 -33.89 5.43 4.52
C LEU A 548 -32.85 6.54 4.56
N GLN A 549 -32.48 7.05 3.39
CA GLN A 549 -31.61 8.22 3.24
C GLN A 549 -32.31 9.33 2.46
N LEU A 550 -32.45 10.50 3.07
CA LEU A 550 -33.07 11.68 2.50
C LEU A 550 -32.13 12.87 2.65
N ASP A 551 -31.70 13.47 1.54
CA ASP A 551 -30.85 14.66 1.55
C ASP A 551 -31.66 15.86 1.02
N HIS A 552 -31.95 16.81 1.92
CA HIS A 552 -32.71 18.04 1.65
C HIS A 552 -34.14 17.84 1.11
N VAL A 553 -34.75 16.66 1.36
CA VAL A 553 -36.11 16.33 0.93
C VAL A 553 -37.17 16.86 1.90
N GLN A 554 -38.25 17.42 1.37
CA GLN A 554 -39.44 17.81 2.13
C GLN A 554 -40.53 16.75 2.00
N LEU A 555 -41.00 16.21 3.13
CA LEU A 555 -42.17 15.32 3.17
C LEU A 555 -43.37 16.04 3.80
N SER A 556 -44.51 16.02 3.10
CA SER A 556 -45.79 16.54 3.57
C SER A 556 -46.72 15.39 3.99
N GLY A 557 -47.73 15.68 4.82
CA GLY A 557 -48.74 14.70 5.22
C GLY A 557 -48.39 13.85 6.45
N ASN A 558 -48.93 12.64 6.50
CA ASN A 558 -48.87 11.76 7.66
C ASN A 558 -47.61 10.87 7.65
N TYR A 559 -46.71 11.08 8.60
CA TYR A 559 -45.45 10.32 8.74
C TYR A 559 -45.67 8.86 9.19
N GLY A 560 -46.89 8.50 9.61
CA GLY A 560 -47.26 7.12 9.94
C GLY A 560 -47.30 6.17 8.75
N TYR A 561 -47.24 6.70 7.51
CA TYR A 561 -47.09 5.90 6.30
C TYR A 561 -45.66 5.37 6.10
N LEU A 562 -44.68 5.90 6.84
CA LEU A 562 -43.32 5.36 6.81
C LEU A 562 -43.27 3.98 7.49
N SER A 563 -42.43 3.10 6.96
CA SER A 563 -42.31 1.72 7.44
C SER A 563 -41.94 1.64 8.92
N LYS A 564 -42.61 0.73 9.63
CA LYS A 564 -42.28 0.38 11.03
C LYS A 564 -41.02 -0.49 11.15
N GLN A 565 -40.52 -1.01 10.02
CA GLN A 565 -39.31 -1.85 9.97
C GLN A 565 -38.01 -1.03 9.82
N LEU A 566 -38.09 0.31 9.83
CA LEU A 566 -36.93 1.18 9.72
C LEU A 566 -35.89 0.89 10.81
N LYS A 567 -34.65 0.65 10.36
CA LYS A 567 -33.47 0.42 11.20
C LYS A 567 -32.48 1.58 11.14
N TRP A 568 -32.40 2.24 9.99
CA TRP A 568 -31.51 3.38 9.78
C TRP A 568 -32.22 4.51 9.05
N ILE A 569 -32.06 5.72 9.58
CA ILE A 569 -32.61 6.93 8.99
C ILE A 569 -31.50 8.00 8.94
N CYS A 570 -31.14 8.39 7.73
CA CYS A 570 -30.23 9.50 7.47
C CYS A 570 -30.99 10.61 6.74
N TRP A 571 -31.48 11.60 7.48
CA TRP A 571 -32.24 12.72 6.94
C TRP A 571 -31.52 14.04 7.13
N ARG A 572 -30.78 14.46 6.11
CA ARG A 572 -30.09 15.74 6.10
C ARG A 572 -31.06 16.85 5.76
N GLY A 573 -31.06 17.92 6.54
CA GLY A 573 -31.96 19.05 6.33
C GLY A 573 -33.40 18.78 6.75
N PHE A 574 -33.63 17.97 7.79
CA PHE A 574 -34.99 17.68 8.27
C PHE A 574 -35.81 18.97 8.47
N PRO A 575 -37.00 19.09 7.86
CA PRO A 575 -37.65 20.39 7.68
C PRO A 575 -38.46 20.87 8.89
N LEU A 576 -38.90 19.95 9.77
CA LEU A 576 -39.81 20.28 10.86
C LEU A 576 -39.06 20.74 12.12
N LYS A 577 -39.77 21.48 12.98
CA LYS A 577 -39.24 21.99 14.26
C LYS A 577 -39.10 20.89 15.33
N TYR A 578 -39.83 19.80 15.19
CA TYR A 578 -39.80 18.61 16.04
C TYR A 578 -40.28 17.39 15.23
N ILE A 579 -39.90 16.20 15.67
CA ILE A 579 -40.36 14.93 15.10
C ILE A 579 -41.85 14.73 15.46
N PRO A 580 -42.73 14.49 14.47
CA PRO A 580 -44.14 14.18 14.71
C PRO A 580 -44.36 12.87 15.48
N ASN A 581 -45.35 12.82 16.37
CA ASN A 581 -45.66 11.63 17.18
C ASN A 581 -46.17 10.43 16.36
N ASN A 582 -46.70 10.66 15.16
CA ASN A 582 -47.10 9.61 14.22
C ASN A 582 -45.93 9.00 13.46
N PHE A 583 -44.70 9.48 13.66
CA PHE A 583 -43.51 8.87 13.07
C PHE A 583 -43.01 7.71 13.95
N HIS A 584 -43.32 6.48 13.56
CA HIS A 584 -42.94 5.27 14.29
C HIS A 584 -41.43 4.97 14.15
N LEU A 585 -40.69 5.06 15.26
CA LEU A 585 -39.23 4.90 15.30
C LEU A 585 -38.75 3.76 16.22
N GLU A 586 -39.67 2.97 16.78
CA GLU A 586 -39.39 1.99 17.84
C GLU A 586 -38.28 0.99 17.49
N GLY A 587 -38.16 0.59 16.21
CA GLY A 587 -37.16 -0.36 15.74
C GLY A 587 -35.83 0.23 15.27
N VAL A 588 -35.65 1.56 15.33
CA VAL A 588 -34.52 2.27 14.72
C VAL A 588 -33.26 2.16 15.58
N ILE A 589 -32.13 1.88 14.92
CA ILE A 589 -30.80 1.72 15.54
C ILE A 589 -30.00 3.02 15.43
N ALA A 590 -30.15 3.72 14.31
CA ALA A 590 -29.35 4.92 14.03
C ALA A 590 -30.17 6.02 13.36
N ILE A 591 -30.12 7.22 13.94
CA ILE A 591 -30.74 8.45 13.44
C ILE A 591 -29.63 9.47 13.15
N ASP A 592 -29.52 9.91 11.89
CA ASP A 592 -28.62 10.98 11.45
C ASP A 592 -29.43 12.13 10.83
N PHE A 593 -29.73 13.15 11.64
CA PHE A 593 -30.53 14.34 11.30
C PHE A 593 -29.64 15.59 11.24
N LYS A 594 -28.56 15.53 10.47
CA LYS A 594 -27.67 16.69 10.26
C LYS A 594 -28.36 17.86 9.57
N TYR A 595 -27.91 19.07 9.89
CA TYR A 595 -28.37 20.32 9.26
C TYR A 595 -29.88 20.58 9.39
N SER A 596 -30.50 20.05 10.44
CA SER A 596 -31.96 20.07 10.61
C SER A 596 -32.48 21.42 11.13
N LYS A 597 -33.77 21.69 10.86
CA LYS A 597 -34.49 22.87 11.39
C LYS A 597 -35.09 22.63 12.79
N LEU A 598 -34.76 21.51 13.42
CA LEU A 598 -35.22 21.11 14.73
C LEU A 598 -34.92 22.19 15.78
N ARG A 599 -35.92 22.50 16.60
CA ARG A 599 -35.77 23.28 17.84
C ARG A 599 -35.71 22.35 19.06
N LEU A 600 -36.53 21.32 19.05
CA LEU A 600 -36.56 20.21 20.01
C LEU A 600 -36.71 18.91 19.20
N LEU A 601 -36.15 17.80 19.68
CA LEU A 601 -36.26 16.53 18.95
C LEU A 601 -37.69 15.98 18.95
N TRP A 602 -38.32 15.83 20.12
CA TRP A 602 -39.73 15.43 20.27
C TRP A 602 -40.37 16.13 21.46
N LYS A 603 -41.68 16.40 21.38
CA LYS A 603 -42.45 17.03 22.47
C LYS A 603 -42.72 16.09 23.64
N THR A 604 -42.83 14.80 23.36
CA THR A 604 -43.13 13.75 24.35
C THR A 604 -42.04 12.69 24.30
N PRO A 605 -41.51 12.23 25.45
CA PRO A 605 -40.45 11.22 25.50
C PRO A 605 -40.84 9.93 24.77
N GLN A 606 -40.05 9.55 23.77
CA GLN A 606 -40.25 8.35 22.95
C GLN A 606 -39.51 7.14 23.51
N VAL A 607 -40.09 5.94 23.40
CA VAL A 607 -39.45 4.68 23.80
C VAL A 607 -38.72 4.10 22.60
N LEU A 608 -37.39 4.22 22.56
CA LEU A 608 -36.55 3.74 21.46
C LEU A 608 -35.47 2.79 22.01
N PRO A 609 -35.84 1.54 22.35
CA PRO A 609 -34.96 0.62 23.09
C PRO A 609 -33.79 0.12 22.25
N TRP A 610 -33.82 0.28 20.93
CA TRP A 610 -32.77 -0.18 20.02
C TRP A 610 -31.86 0.94 19.50
N LEU A 611 -32.14 2.21 19.84
CA LEU A 611 -31.40 3.36 19.31
C LEU A 611 -30.01 3.44 19.92
N LYS A 612 -28.98 3.16 19.12
CA LYS A 612 -27.56 3.24 19.50
C LYS A 612 -26.88 4.53 19.07
N PHE A 613 -27.29 5.12 17.96
CA PHE A 613 -26.64 6.30 17.38
C PHE A 613 -27.63 7.45 17.17
N LEU A 614 -27.37 8.59 17.80
CA LEU A 614 -28.13 9.82 17.60
C LEU A 614 -27.21 10.95 17.17
N ASN A 615 -27.37 11.40 15.92
CA ASN A 615 -26.60 12.51 15.36
C ASN A 615 -27.52 13.66 14.93
N LEU A 616 -27.37 14.80 15.59
CA LEU A 616 -28.15 16.04 15.35
C LEU A 616 -27.25 17.20 14.94
N SER A 617 -26.04 16.91 14.45
CA SER A 617 -25.01 17.93 14.18
C SER A 617 -25.47 19.00 13.19
N HIS A 618 -24.96 20.22 13.34
CA HIS A 618 -25.27 21.38 12.51
C HIS A 618 -26.74 21.83 12.56
N SER A 619 -27.50 21.40 13.57
CA SER A 619 -28.87 21.86 13.80
C SER A 619 -28.87 23.24 14.44
N LYS A 620 -28.85 24.29 13.60
CA LYS A 620 -28.70 25.68 14.03
C LYS A 620 -29.77 26.18 15.00
N ASN A 621 -30.96 25.58 14.97
CA ASN A 621 -32.12 26.01 15.75
C ASN A 621 -32.33 25.18 17.02
N LEU A 622 -31.56 24.12 17.24
CA LEU A 622 -31.75 23.20 18.37
C LEU A 622 -31.39 23.94 19.66
N THR A 623 -32.35 24.10 20.57
CA THR A 623 -32.16 24.88 21.81
C THR A 623 -31.85 23.98 23.01
N GLU A 624 -32.42 22.79 23.04
CA GLU A 624 -32.22 21.82 24.12
C GLU A 624 -32.20 20.37 23.60
N THR A 625 -31.57 19.46 24.35
CA THR A 625 -31.58 18.03 24.04
C THR A 625 -32.91 17.37 24.46
N PRO A 626 -33.30 16.23 23.87
CA PRO A 626 -34.48 15.49 24.33
C PRO A 626 -34.32 14.95 25.75
N ASP A 627 -35.45 14.51 26.33
CA ASP A 627 -35.43 13.55 27.43
C ASP A 627 -34.87 12.20 26.94
N PHE A 628 -33.82 11.73 27.62
CA PHE A 628 -33.09 10.49 27.35
C PHE A 628 -33.53 9.29 28.21
N SER A 629 -34.45 9.47 29.17
CA SER A 629 -34.85 8.45 30.15
C SER A 629 -35.30 7.11 29.53
N LYS A 630 -35.79 7.16 28.28
CA LYS A 630 -36.31 6.01 27.52
C LYS A 630 -35.39 5.55 26.37
N LEU A 631 -34.13 6.02 26.36
CA LEU A 631 -33.13 5.72 25.32
C LEU A 631 -31.98 4.85 25.88
N THR A 632 -32.32 3.75 26.57
CA THR A 632 -31.39 2.95 27.39
C THR A 632 -30.21 2.33 26.62
N SER A 633 -30.32 2.16 25.30
CA SER A 633 -29.30 1.54 24.45
C SER A 633 -28.42 2.55 23.70
N LEU A 634 -28.54 3.85 24.00
CA LEU A 634 -27.79 4.88 23.27
C LEU A 634 -26.30 4.81 23.59
N GLU A 635 -25.48 4.60 22.55
CA GLU A 635 -24.02 4.47 22.65
C GLU A 635 -23.27 5.72 22.18
N LYS A 636 -23.78 6.43 21.16
CA LYS A 636 -23.13 7.63 20.61
C LYS A 636 -24.11 8.78 20.43
N LEU A 637 -23.83 9.89 21.11
CA LEU A 637 -24.55 11.16 20.98
C LEU A 637 -23.66 12.22 20.32
N ILE A 638 -24.08 12.70 19.15
CA ILE A 638 -23.29 13.65 18.33
C ILE A 638 -24.12 14.90 18.02
N LEU A 639 -23.75 16.03 18.62
CA LEU A 639 -24.38 17.35 18.53
C LEU A 639 -23.36 18.42 18.10
N LYS A 640 -22.51 18.11 17.11
CA LYS A 640 -21.46 19.02 16.65
C LYS A 640 -22.06 20.27 15.98
N ASN A 641 -21.54 21.45 16.29
CA ASN A 641 -21.87 22.75 15.70
C ASN A 641 -23.37 23.07 15.80
N CYS A 642 -23.96 22.89 16.97
CA CYS A 642 -25.33 23.34 17.29
C CYS A 642 -25.28 24.65 18.10
N PRO A 643 -25.16 25.83 17.44
CA PRO A 643 -24.85 27.09 18.12
C PRO A 643 -25.95 27.60 19.05
N SER A 644 -27.22 27.23 18.83
CA SER A 644 -28.35 27.62 19.70
C SER A 644 -28.54 26.67 20.89
N LEU A 645 -27.82 25.55 20.96
CA LEU A 645 -27.97 24.58 22.02
C LEU A 645 -27.46 25.20 23.31
N CYS A 646 -28.38 25.45 24.25
CA CYS A 646 -28.06 26.13 25.52
C CYS A 646 -28.26 25.23 26.74
N LYS A 647 -29.01 24.14 26.61
CA LYS A 647 -29.35 23.22 27.70
C LYS A 647 -29.24 21.75 27.28
N VAL A 648 -28.59 20.94 28.12
CA VAL A 648 -28.64 19.47 28.05
C VAL A 648 -29.57 18.98 29.15
N HIS A 649 -30.43 18.01 28.82
CA HIS A 649 -31.43 17.44 29.72
C HIS A 649 -30.76 16.52 30.76
N GLN A 650 -31.23 16.57 32.02
CA GLN A 650 -30.61 15.86 33.15
C GLN A 650 -30.66 14.33 33.02
N SER A 651 -31.68 13.77 32.35
CA SER A 651 -31.78 12.33 32.09
C SER A 651 -30.67 11.76 31.19
N ILE A 652 -29.75 12.59 30.69
CA ILE A 652 -28.53 12.10 30.06
C ILE A 652 -27.73 11.17 30.99
N GLY A 653 -27.82 11.36 32.32
CA GLY A 653 -27.19 10.48 33.31
C GLY A 653 -27.78 9.07 33.39
N ASP A 654 -28.98 8.85 32.84
CA ASP A 654 -29.63 7.53 32.79
C ASP A 654 -29.06 6.65 31.65
N LEU A 655 -28.18 7.20 30.81
CA LEU A 655 -27.61 6.52 29.63
C LEU A 655 -26.39 5.67 29.98
N HIS A 656 -26.61 4.52 30.63
CA HIS A 656 -25.54 3.63 31.10
C HIS A 656 -24.66 2.98 30.02
N ASN A 657 -25.08 3.01 28.75
CA ASN A 657 -24.34 2.44 27.61
C ASN A 657 -23.64 3.51 26.76
N LEU A 658 -23.69 4.79 27.14
CA LEU A 658 -23.15 5.88 26.34
C LEU A 658 -21.62 5.86 26.34
N ILE A 659 -21.01 5.76 25.16
CA ILE A 659 -19.55 5.68 24.97
C ILE A 659 -18.98 7.02 24.52
N LEU A 660 -19.70 7.75 23.66
CA LEU A 660 -19.24 9.01 23.04
C LEU A 660 -20.26 10.12 23.22
N ILE A 661 -19.80 11.25 23.76
CA ILE A 661 -20.51 12.53 23.77
C ILE A 661 -19.71 13.55 22.97
N ASN A 662 -20.30 14.09 21.91
CA ASN A 662 -19.67 15.13 21.11
C ASN A 662 -20.57 16.37 21.00
N LEU A 663 -20.21 17.42 21.71
CA LEU A 663 -20.87 18.74 21.74
C LEU A 663 -20.01 19.83 21.08
N LYS A 664 -19.00 19.45 20.28
CA LYS A 664 -18.04 20.39 19.68
C LYS A 664 -18.75 21.56 18.99
N GLY A 665 -18.40 22.80 19.31
CA GLY A 665 -18.91 24.01 18.68
C GLY A 665 -20.33 24.41 19.10
N CYS A 666 -20.83 23.92 20.23
CA CYS A 666 -22.07 24.39 20.85
C CYS A 666 -21.82 25.68 21.66
N THR A 667 -21.76 26.82 20.97
CA THR A 667 -21.35 28.12 21.53
C THR A 667 -22.34 28.76 22.51
N SER A 668 -23.60 28.32 22.54
CA SER A 668 -24.58 28.80 23.53
C SER A 668 -24.68 27.95 24.80
N LEU A 669 -23.99 26.81 24.83
CA LEU A 669 -24.08 25.85 25.93
C LEU A 669 -23.33 26.41 27.14
N ARG A 670 -24.07 26.69 28.22
CA ARG A 670 -23.50 27.33 29.41
C ARG A 670 -22.87 26.35 30.37
N ASN A 671 -23.55 25.24 30.67
CA ASN A 671 -23.07 24.23 31.60
C ASN A 671 -23.64 22.86 31.24
N LEU A 672 -22.95 21.80 31.67
CA LEU A 672 -23.46 20.43 31.63
C LEU A 672 -24.23 20.14 32.94
N PRO A 673 -25.35 19.39 32.90
CA PRO A 673 -26.00 18.95 34.12
C PRO A 673 -25.09 17.99 34.89
N ARG A 674 -25.16 18.01 36.23
CA ARG A 674 -24.29 17.17 37.09
C ARG A 674 -24.41 15.69 36.78
N GLU A 675 -25.57 15.27 36.30
CA GLU A 675 -25.89 13.92 35.87
C GLU A 675 -24.98 13.42 34.74
N VAL A 676 -24.41 14.28 33.88
CA VAL A 676 -23.44 13.87 32.85
C VAL A 676 -22.21 13.20 33.46
N TYR A 677 -21.73 13.71 34.60
CA TYR A 677 -20.53 13.22 35.23
C TYR A 677 -20.73 11.86 35.92
N LYS A 678 -21.98 11.45 36.17
CA LYS A 678 -22.34 10.12 36.71
C LYS A 678 -22.20 8.99 35.68
N LEU A 679 -21.91 9.31 34.42
CA LEU A 679 -21.82 8.35 33.34
C LEU A 679 -20.51 7.56 33.37
N LYS A 680 -20.59 6.32 33.87
CA LYS A 680 -19.43 5.43 34.03
C LYS A 680 -18.89 4.85 32.72
N SER A 681 -19.71 4.78 31.66
CA SER A 681 -19.39 4.12 30.38
C SER A 681 -18.71 5.03 29.35
N VAL A 682 -18.80 6.36 29.52
CA VAL A 682 -18.33 7.32 28.51
C VAL A 682 -16.81 7.29 28.44
N LYS A 683 -16.28 7.01 27.24
CA LYS A 683 -14.84 6.99 26.96
C LYS A 683 -14.34 8.30 26.37
N ILE A 684 -15.19 8.98 25.59
CA ILE A 684 -14.79 10.19 24.85
C ILE A 684 -15.82 11.29 25.10
N LEU A 685 -15.35 12.41 25.65
CA LEU A 685 -16.12 13.64 25.86
C LEU A 685 -15.49 14.81 25.10
N ILE A 686 -16.21 15.37 24.13
CA ILE A 686 -15.75 16.49 23.29
C ILE A 686 -16.65 17.72 23.52
N LEU A 687 -16.07 18.76 24.08
CA LEU A 687 -16.62 20.10 24.36
C LEU A 687 -15.89 21.22 23.60
N SER A 688 -14.91 20.87 22.74
CA SER A 688 -14.14 21.79 21.88
C SER A 688 -15.01 22.92 21.30
N GLY A 689 -14.70 24.19 21.56
CA GLY A 689 -15.44 25.35 21.04
C GLY A 689 -16.78 25.64 21.72
N CYS A 690 -17.09 25.02 22.87
CA CYS A 690 -18.20 25.41 23.74
C CYS A 690 -17.84 26.66 24.56
N SER A 691 -17.82 27.81 23.91
CA SER A 691 -17.29 29.08 24.45
C SER A 691 -17.99 29.65 25.69
N LYS A 692 -19.12 29.09 26.14
CA LYS A 692 -19.83 29.51 27.35
C LYS A 692 -19.72 28.54 28.52
N ILE A 693 -19.09 27.37 28.33
CA ILE A 693 -18.77 26.46 29.43
C ILE A 693 -17.58 27.05 30.17
N ASP A 694 -17.82 27.51 31.40
CA ASP A 694 -16.84 28.23 32.23
C ASP A 694 -16.27 27.39 33.40
N LYS A 695 -16.88 26.24 33.67
CA LYS A 695 -16.44 25.31 34.70
C LYS A 695 -16.67 23.85 34.29
N LEU A 696 -15.70 22.99 34.62
CA LEU A 696 -15.90 21.54 34.71
C LEU A 696 -16.01 21.16 36.20
N GLU A 697 -17.00 20.35 36.57
CA GLU A 697 -17.22 19.97 37.98
C GLU A 697 -16.25 18.89 38.45
N GLU A 698 -15.96 18.86 39.75
CA GLU A 698 -15.13 17.82 40.40
C GLU A 698 -15.73 16.41 40.28
N ASP A 699 -17.03 16.32 39.95
CA ASP A 699 -17.71 15.04 39.71
C ASP A 699 -17.16 14.31 38.47
N ILE A 700 -16.35 14.93 37.62
CA ILE A 700 -15.78 14.29 36.42
C ILE A 700 -14.96 13.03 36.73
N VAL A 701 -14.41 12.91 37.94
CA VAL A 701 -13.74 11.68 38.41
C VAL A 701 -14.68 10.48 38.51
N GLN A 702 -16.00 10.70 38.60
CA GLN A 702 -17.00 9.62 38.59
C GLN A 702 -17.13 8.97 37.20
N MET A 703 -16.59 9.59 36.15
CA MET A 703 -16.55 9.02 34.79
C MET A 703 -15.41 8.00 34.66
N GLU A 704 -15.57 6.85 35.31
CA GLU A 704 -14.55 5.80 35.47
C GLU A 704 -13.91 5.30 34.15
N SER A 705 -14.64 5.34 33.03
CA SER A 705 -14.14 4.89 31.72
C SER A 705 -13.60 6.01 30.83
N LEU A 706 -13.59 7.27 31.28
CA LEU A 706 -13.21 8.41 30.45
C LEU A 706 -11.72 8.34 30.10
N THR A 707 -11.42 8.14 28.81
CA THR A 707 -10.05 8.08 28.29
C THR A 707 -9.63 9.36 27.57
N THR A 708 -10.59 10.11 27.03
CA THR A 708 -10.33 11.25 26.15
C THR A 708 -11.26 12.42 26.48
N LEU A 709 -10.69 13.53 26.92
CA LEU A 709 -11.39 14.79 27.19
C LEU A 709 -10.86 15.90 26.25
N ILE A 710 -11.74 16.49 25.45
CA ILE A 710 -11.37 17.56 24.51
C ILE A 710 -12.28 18.76 24.75
N ALA A 711 -11.80 19.76 25.49
CA ALA A 711 -12.52 20.99 25.83
C ALA A 711 -11.66 22.25 25.55
N ASP A 712 -10.86 22.22 24.49
CA ASP A 712 -10.21 23.40 23.89
C ASP A 712 -11.24 24.45 23.49
N ASN A 713 -10.85 25.72 23.44
CA ASN A 713 -11.74 26.81 23.03
C ASN A 713 -13.04 26.92 23.86
N THR A 714 -12.98 26.57 25.14
CA THR A 714 -14.05 26.79 26.13
C THR A 714 -13.71 27.99 27.04
N ALA A 715 -14.66 28.45 27.84
CA ALA A 715 -14.41 29.52 28.84
C ALA A 715 -13.92 28.95 30.18
N VAL A 716 -13.52 27.67 30.24
CA VAL A 716 -13.11 26.99 31.46
C VAL A 716 -11.85 27.65 32.01
N LYS A 717 -11.96 28.27 33.20
CA LYS A 717 -10.86 29.00 33.84
C LYS A 717 -10.07 28.18 34.85
N GLN A 718 -10.67 27.09 35.33
CA GLN A 718 -10.08 26.19 36.33
C GLN A 718 -10.46 24.76 35.96
N VAL A 719 -9.48 23.88 35.98
CA VAL A 719 -9.67 22.46 35.71
C VAL A 719 -9.87 21.78 37.07
N PRO A 720 -10.92 20.96 37.25
CA PRO A 720 -11.17 20.30 38.52
C PRO A 720 -9.98 19.43 38.91
N PHE A 721 -9.55 19.52 40.17
CA PHE A 721 -8.37 18.82 40.69
C PHE A 721 -8.49 17.30 40.51
N SER A 722 -9.72 16.81 40.61
CA SER A 722 -10.07 15.41 40.47
C SER A 722 -9.72 14.80 39.10
N ILE A 723 -9.54 15.60 38.04
CA ILE A 723 -9.03 15.12 36.74
C ILE A 723 -7.64 14.51 36.89
N VAL A 724 -6.82 15.05 37.78
CA VAL A 724 -5.45 14.54 37.99
C VAL A 724 -5.42 13.31 38.88
N SER A 725 -6.48 13.10 39.68
CA SER A 725 -6.68 11.84 40.40
C SER A 725 -7.29 10.73 39.54
N SER A 726 -7.73 11.04 38.30
CA SER A 726 -8.35 10.06 37.41
C SER A 726 -7.30 9.10 36.84
N LYS A 727 -7.53 7.80 37.03
CA LYS A 727 -6.63 6.73 36.54
C LYS A 727 -6.88 6.34 35.09
N SER A 728 -7.98 6.79 34.48
CA SER A 728 -8.44 6.32 33.16
C SER A 728 -8.11 7.28 32.02
N ILE A 729 -7.92 8.57 32.30
CA ILE A 729 -7.77 9.60 31.26
C ILE A 729 -6.36 9.53 30.66
N GLY A 730 -6.29 9.21 29.37
CA GLY A 730 -5.03 9.15 28.61
C GLY A 730 -4.79 10.38 27.71
N TYR A 731 -5.82 11.18 27.43
CA TYR A 731 -5.70 12.37 26.57
C TYR A 731 -6.60 13.51 27.06
N ILE A 732 -6.04 14.72 27.16
CA ILE A 732 -6.72 15.94 27.60
C ILE A 732 -6.34 17.11 26.70
N SER A 733 -7.31 17.91 26.27
CA SER A 733 -7.10 19.19 25.56
C SER A 733 -8.03 20.26 26.14
N LEU A 734 -7.52 21.43 26.55
CA LEU A 734 -8.27 22.41 27.38
C LEU A 734 -8.07 23.90 27.01
N CYS A 735 -7.18 24.25 26.07
CA CYS A 735 -6.77 25.64 25.82
C CYS A 735 -7.60 26.32 24.71
N GLY A 736 -7.92 27.63 24.81
CA GLY A 736 -8.42 28.40 23.66
C GLY A 736 -9.27 29.66 23.89
N PHE A 737 -8.93 30.57 24.82
CA PHE A 737 -9.47 31.93 24.78
C PHE A 737 -8.41 32.98 25.16
N GLU A 738 -8.18 33.94 24.26
CA GLU A 738 -7.46 35.19 24.56
C GLU A 738 -8.26 35.99 25.61
N GLY A 739 -7.65 36.25 26.78
CA GLY A 739 -8.09 37.37 27.63
C GLY A 739 -8.29 37.15 29.14
N LEU A 740 -8.14 35.97 29.73
CA LEU A 740 -8.22 35.83 31.20
C LEU A 740 -7.20 34.82 31.74
N SER A 741 -6.10 35.36 32.27
CA SER A 741 -5.11 34.67 33.06
C SER A 741 -5.63 34.35 34.48
N ARG A 742 -4.98 33.34 35.09
CA ARG A 742 -4.77 33.08 36.53
C ARG A 742 -5.51 31.85 37.09
N ASN A 743 -4.74 30.76 37.24
CA ASN A 743 -4.92 29.63 38.16
C ASN A 743 -5.70 28.40 37.67
N VAL A 744 -5.22 27.72 36.61
CA VAL A 744 -5.84 26.46 36.15
C VAL A 744 -5.35 25.20 36.92
N PHE A 745 -4.21 25.24 37.60
CA PHE A 745 -3.68 24.11 38.38
C PHE A 745 -3.33 24.49 39.83
N PRO A 746 -3.97 23.89 40.86
CA PRO A 746 -3.51 24.02 42.24
C PRO A 746 -2.23 23.19 42.49
N SER A 747 -1.27 23.81 43.16
CA SER A 747 0.05 23.34 43.60
C SER A 747 0.07 22.11 44.54
N ILE A 748 -1.05 21.40 44.72
CA ILE A 748 -1.24 20.35 45.74
C ILE A 748 -0.93 18.93 45.21
N ILE A 749 -0.95 18.71 43.90
CA ILE A 749 -0.77 17.38 43.27
C ILE A 749 0.67 16.84 43.43
N TRP A 750 1.64 17.74 43.60
CA TRP A 750 3.05 17.43 43.42
C TRP A 750 3.75 16.79 44.62
N SER A 751 3.05 16.56 45.73
CA SER A 751 3.71 16.05 46.95
C SER A 751 3.56 14.55 47.24
N TRP A 752 2.68 13.79 46.57
CA TRP A 752 2.13 12.56 47.18
C TRP A 752 2.39 11.18 46.55
N MET A 753 3.19 10.98 45.49
CA MET A 753 3.36 9.61 44.95
C MET A 753 4.78 9.23 44.49
N SER A 754 5.50 8.55 45.40
CA SER A 754 6.52 7.50 45.17
C SER A 754 6.54 6.61 46.44
N PRO A 755 7.12 5.40 46.47
CA PRO A 755 6.91 4.21 45.65
C PRO A 755 6.64 2.98 46.55
N THR A 756 5.57 2.20 46.34
CA THR A 756 5.53 0.79 46.84
C THR A 756 4.35 0.03 46.26
N MET A 757 4.61 -1.21 45.85
CA MET A 757 3.70 -2.26 45.35
C MET A 757 3.54 -2.36 43.84
N ASN A 758 4.59 -2.89 43.21
CA ASN A 758 4.46 -3.83 42.09
C ASN A 758 4.30 -5.25 42.65
N PRO A 759 3.52 -6.11 41.99
CA PRO A 759 4.15 -7.23 41.29
C PRO A 759 3.57 -7.52 39.90
N LEU A 760 4.48 -7.61 38.91
CA LEU A 760 4.64 -8.58 37.81
C LEU A 760 3.48 -9.59 37.58
N SER A 761 3.05 -10.01 36.37
CA SER A 761 3.62 -9.93 35.02
C SER A 761 2.70 -10.65 34.00
N TYR A 762 2.90 -10.37 32.71
CA TYR A 762 2.51 -11.15 31.51
C TYR A 762 1.02 -11.25 31.12
N ILE A 763 0.64 -10.56 30.02
CA ILE A 763 0.28 -11.11 28.70
C ILE A 763 -0.06 -9.91 27.78
N GLY A 764 0.42 -9.95 26.52
CA GLY A 764 0.34 -8.84 25.58
C GLY A 764 -1.01 -8.66 24.87
N HIS A 765 -1.03 -7.59 24.06
CA HIS A 765 -2.08 -7.22 23.11
C HIS A 765 -3.37 -6.63 23.70
N PHE A 766 -3.65 -5.33 23.45
CA PHE A 766 -3.85 -4.62 22.17
C PHE A 766 -5.35 -4.60 21.80
N TYR A 767 -5.86 -3.44 21.38
CA TYR A 767 -6.89 -2.72 22.15
C TYR A 767 -6.34 -2.22 23.50
N GLY A 768 -6.78 -1.03 23.90
CA GLY A 768 -6.48 -0.48 25.23
C GLY A 768 -5.53 0.71 25.19
N THR A 769 -6.05 1.82 25.71
CA THR A 769 -5.35 2.94 26.38
C THR A 769 -3.84 3.10 26.19
N SER A 770 -3.49 4.25 25.61
CA SER A 770 -2.37 5.11 26.02
C SER A 770 -0.96 4.51 25.90
N SER A 771 -0.28 4.78 24.77
CA SER A 771 1.08 5.30 24.87
C SER A 771 0.95 6.81 25.06
N SER A 772 1.07 7.22 26.31
CA SER A 772 1.04 8.58 26.80
C SER A 772 1.97 9.49 26.00
N LEU A 773 1.45 10.13 24.95
CA LEU A 773 1.88 11.48 24.63
C LEU A 773 1.28 12.38 25.71
N VAL A 774 2.04 12.61 26.77
CA VAL A 774 1.78 13.74 27.66
C VAL A 774 2.27 14.97 26.91
N SER A 775 1.47 15.47 25.97
CA SER A 775 1.67 16.80 25.40
C SER A 775 0.96 17.80 26.31
N MET A 776 1.74 18.63 26.99
CA MET A 776 1.21 19.72 27.81
C MET A 776 1.41 21.03 27.05
N ASP A 777 0.33 21.77 26.86
CA ASP A 777 0.32 23.11 26.26
C ASP A 777 0.20 24.13 27.40
N ILE A 778 1.26 24.91 27.63
CA ILE A 778 1.38 25.83 28.77
C ILE A 778 1.57 27.24 28.24
N HIS A 779 0.67 28.15 28.62
CA HIS A 779 0.84 29.60 28.42
C HIS A 779 1.13 30.29 29.77
N ASN A 780 2.16 31.14 29.77
CA ASN A 780 2.90 31.86 30.84
C ASN A 780 2.10 32.25 32.13
N ASN A 781 2.59 32.08 33.37
CA ASN A 781 3.57 32.97 34.02
C ASN A 781 4.20 32.51 35.37
N ASN A 782 5.42 33.03 35.59
CA ASN A 782 6.40 32.88 36.69
C ASN A 782 7.19 31.55 36.77
N PHE A 783 8.07 31.37 35.78
CA PHE A 783 8.88 30.17 35.54
C PHE A 783 10.13 29.99 36.41
N GLY A 784 10.37 30.87 37.41
CA GLY A 784 11.53 30.73 38.30
C GLY A 784 11.58 29.41 39.08
N ASP A 785 10.43 28.77 39.29
CA ASP A 785 10.28 27.55 40.10
C ASP A 785 9.95 26.28 39.27
N LEU A 786 10.02 26.34 37.93
CA LEU A 786 9.66 25.21 37.04
C LEU A 786 10.84 24.29 36.67
N ALA A 787 12.07 24.72 36.91
CA ALA A 787 13.29 23.93 36.70
C ALA A 787 13.28 22.54 37.39
N PRO A 788 13.03 22.42 38.71
CA PRO A 788 13.06 21.11 39.38
C PRO A 788 11.97 20.13 38.91
N THR A 789 10.90 20.66 38.33
CA THR A 789 9.66 20.01 37.87
C THR A 789 9.86 19.17 36.60
N PHE A 790 10.82 19.56 35.75
CA PHE A 790 11.12 18.84 34.51
C PHE A 790 11.92 17.55 34.74
N ARG A 791 12.70 17.45 35.83
CA ARG A 791 13.41 16.20 36.19
C ARG A 791 12.49 15.11 36.74
N SER A 792 11.36 15.48 37.34
CA SER A 792 10.44 14.53 37.99
C SER A 792 9.36 13.94 37.08
N LEU A 793 9.15 14.50 35.88
CA LEU A 793 8.21 13.97 34.87
C LEU A 793 8.95 13.04 33.89
N SER A 794 9.24 11.81 34.32
CA SER A 794 10.03 10.83 33.55
C SER A 794 9.38 10.32 32.26
N ASN A 795 8.08 10.57 32.05
CA ASN A 795 7.30 9.98 30.94
C ASN A 795 6.85 11.01 29.89
N LEU A 796 7.39 12.23 29.91
CA LEU A 796 6.92 13.35 29.10
C LEU A 796 7.79 13.53 27.84
N ARG A 797 7.20 13.29 26.66
CA ARG A 797 7.91 13.21 25.36
C ARG A 797 8.07 14.55 24.65
N SER A 798 7.07 15.43 24.72
CA SER A 798 7.12 16.75 24.07
C SER A 798 6.36 17.82 24.85
N VAL A 799 6.90 19.03 24.88
CA VAL A 799 6.27 20.23 25.47
C VAL A 799 6.29 21.34 24.44
N LEU A 800 5.14 21.98 24.28
CA LEU A 800 5.03 23.24 23.55
C LEU A 800 4.78 24.35 24.56
N VAL A 801 5.61 25.39 24.51
CA VAL A 801 5.43 26.61 25.29
C VAL A 801 5.30 27.76 24.32
N GLN A 802 4.22 28.53 24.43
CA GLN A 802 4.05 29.75 23.66
C GLN A 802 4.09 30.95 24.62
N CYS A 803 4.97 31.90 24.33
CA CYS A 803 5.23 33.10 25.10
C CYS A 803 4.54 34.31 24.44
N ASP A 804 4.24 35.33 25.25
CA ASP A 804 3.58 36.55 24.77
C ASP A 804 4.58 37.53 24.13
N THR A 805 5.87 37.42 24.45
CA THR A 805 6.95 38.27 23.91
C THR A 805 8.25 37.50 23.66
N GLU A 806 9.04 37.99 22.69
CA GLU A 806 10.38 37.47 22.37
C GLU A 806 11.37 37.59 23.56
N ILE A 807 11.16 38.60 24.42
CA ILE A 807 11.98 38.83 25.62
C ILE A 807 11.74 37.74 26.68
N GLU A 808 10.48 37.31 26.86
CA GLU A 808 10.12 36.20 27.74
C GLU A 808 10.59 34.86 27.19
N LEU A 809 10.42 34.66 25.88
CA LEU A 809 10.92 33.50 25.15
C LEU A 809 12.43 33.30 25.40
N SER A 810 13.20 34.37 25.23
CA SER A 810 14.66 34.35 25.37
C SER A 810 15.12 34.06 26.81
N LYS A 811 14.42 34.59 27.82
CA LYS A 811 14.69 34.30 29.24
C LYS A 811 14.35 32.86 29.61
N LEU A 812 13.24 32.34 29.09
CA LEU A 812 12.80 30.98 29.33
C LEU A 812 13.74 29.96 28.65
N CYS A 813 14.12 30.19 27.39
CA CYS A 813 15.13 29.38 26.69
C CYS A 813 16.43 29.29 27.49
N ARG A 814 16.94 30.42 28.01
CA ARG A 814 18.16 30.44 28.81
C ARG A 814 18.02 29.61 30.09
N THR A 815 16.93 29.80 30.83
CA THR A 815 16.67 29.07 32.08
C THR A 815 16.56 27.56 31.86
N ILE A 816 15.90 27.13 30.79
CA ILE A 816 15.78 25.72 30.40
C ILE A 816 17.16 25.14 30.03
N LEU A 817 17.96 25.89 29.28
CA LEU A 817 19.31 25.45 28.88
C LEU A 817 20.28 25.37 30.07
N ASP A 818 20.18 26.28 31.03
CA ASP A 818 20.99 26.28 32.26
C ASP A 818 20.63 25.11 33.19
N ASP A 819 19.33 24.76 33.31
CA ASP A 819 18.86 23.68 34.17
C ASP A 819 19.13 22.27 33.59
N ILE A 820 18.99 22.11 32.26
CA ILE A 820 19.28 20.84 31.58
C ILE A 820 20.78 20.51 31.62
N ASN A 821 21.65 21.52 31.48
CA ASN A 821 23.10 21.31 31.37
C ASN A 821 23.86 21.45 32.71
N GLY A 822 23.17 21.83 33.79
CA GLY A 822 23.80 22.26 35.04
C GLY A 822 24.37 23.67 34.88
N SER A 823 24.15 24.51 35.88
CA SER A 823 24.48 25.94 35.92
C SER A 823 25.86 26.25 35.33
N ASP A 824 25.90 26.71 34.07
CA ASP A 824 26.86 27.63 33.42
C ASP A 824 26.90 27.41 31.90
N PHE A 825 25.85 27.81 31.17
CA PHE A 825 25.92 27.86 29.70
C PHE A 825 26.87 28.99 29.20
N THR A 826 27.25 29.92 30.07
CA THR A 826 28.11 31.08 29.75
C THR A 826 29.62 30.85 29.89
N GLU A 827 30.08 29.74 30.47
CA GLU A 827 31.51 29.39 30.58
C GLU A 827 31.85 28.05 29.93
N LEU A 828 31.67 27.93 28.61
CA LEU A 828 32.36 26.91 27.81
C LEU A 828 33.33 27.52 26.81
N ARG A 829 34.13 28.48 27.30
CA ARG A 829 35.52 28.62 26.81
C ARG A 829 36.35 27.51 27.47
N MET A 830 36.63 26.46 26.72
CA MET A 830 37.77 25.54 26.89
C MET A 830 38.11 25.06 28.33
N THR A 831 37.48 23.95 28.75
CA THR A 831 38.00 22.87 29.65
C THR A 831 38.21 23.12 31.15
N PRO A 832 38.01 22.07 31.99
CA PRO A 832 39.17 21.35 32.52
C PRO A 832 39.12 19.80 32.47
N TYR A 833 38.04 19.16 32.02
CA TYR A 833 37.97 17.68 32.00
C TYR A 833 38.77 17.00 30.87
N ILE A 834 39.12 17.73 29.79
CA ILE A 834 39.90 17.17 28.67
C ILE A 834 41.42 17.24 28.93
N SER A 835 41.87 17.88 30.01
CA SER A 835 43.31 17.93 30.34
C SER A 835 43.92 16.56 30.68
N GLN A 836 43.10 15.53 30.93
CA GLN A 836 43.55 14.18 31.28
C GLN A 836 43.58 13.19 30.10
N PHE A 837 43.03 13.53 28.94
CA PHE A 837 43.05 12.66 27.75
C PHE A 837 43.92 13.28 26.66
N SER A 838 44.91 12.51 26.17
CA SER A 838 45.71 12.94 25.03
C SER A 838 44.81 13.12 23.81
N LYS A 839 45.05 14.15 22.98
CA LYS A 839 44.30 14.41 21.73
C LYS A 839 44.16 13.17 20.80
N HIS A 840 44.97 12.14 21.03
CA HIS A 840 44.96 10.88 20.28
C HIS A 840 43.86 9.88 20.69
N SER A 841 43.10 10.11 21.77
CA SER A 841 42.07 9.16 22.23
C SER A 841 40.62 9.57 21.92
N LEU A 842 40.38 10.78 21.40
CA LEU A 842 39.04 11.28 21.04
C LEU A 842 38.78 11.06 19.55
N ARG A 843 37.61 10.52 19.21
CA ARG A 843 37.14 10.40 17.82
C ARG A 843 35.96 11.33 17.57
N SER A 844 35.89 11.87 16.35
CA SER A 844 34.73 12.59 15.86
C SER A 844 33.64 11.60 15.47
N TYR A 845 32.41 11.87 15.91
CA TYR A 845 31.24 11.10 15.54
C TYR A 845 30.15 12.04 15.04
N SER A 846 29.32 11.57 14.11
CA SER A 846 28.12 12.28 13.66
C SER A 846 26.86 11.59 14.16
N TYR A 847 25.87 12.36 14.59
CA TYR A 847 24.53 11.89 14.88
C TYR A 847 23.53 12.57 13.95
N LEU A 848 22.78 11.77 13.17
CA LEU A 848 21.76 12.24 12.24
C LEU A 848 20.37 11.94 12.79
N ILE A 849 19.53 12.98 12.84
CA ILE A 849 18.13 12.88 13.24
C ILE A 849 17.25 13.28 12.05
N GLY A 850 16.45 12.34 11.56
CA GLY A 850 15.44 12.61 10.54
C GLY A 850 14.10 13.03 11.16
N ILE A 851 13.48 14.05 10.57
CA ILE A 851 12.15 14.59 10.93
C ILE A 851 11.32 14.76 9.65
N GLY A 852 10.37 13.87 9.36
CA GLY A 852 9.56 13.98 8.14
C GLY A 852 8.72 12.74 7.81
N THR A 853 7.63 12.92 7.05
CA THR A 853 6.78 11.83 6.57
C THR A 853 7.39 11.18 5.33
N GLY A 854 7.73 9.89 5.42
CA GLY A 854 8.47 9.18 4.38
C GLY A 854 7.69 8.89 3.09
N THR A 855 8.11 9.54 1.99
CA THR A 855 7.98 9.03 0.61
C THR A 855 9.30 9.27 -0.14
N GLY A 856 9.80 8.24 -0.84
CA GLY A 856 10.85 8.28 -1.88
C GLY A 856 12.05 9.20 -1.64
N THR A 857 11.95 10.45 -2.07
CA THR A 857 13.03 11.45 -2.11
C THR A 857 13.64 11.75 -0.73
N TYR A 858 12.85 11.79 0.35
CA TYR A 858 13.38 12.02 1.70
C TYR A 858 14.33 10.90 2.17
N GLN A 859 13.98 9.65 1.87
CA GLN A 859 14.79 8.49 2.26
C GLN A 859 16.07 8.40 1.43
N GLU A 860 16.01 8.77 0.15
CA GLU A 860 17.18 8.89 -0.73
C GLU A 860 18.13 10.00 -0.26
N VAL A 861 17.61 11.17 0.12
CA VAL A 861 18.45 12.26 0.68
C VAL A 861 19.07 11.85 2.01
N PHE A 862 18.30 11.24 2.92
CA PHE A 862 18.80 10.77 4.21
C PHE A 862 19.91 9.70 4.06
N THR A 863 19.71 8.72 3.17
CA THR A 863 20.71 7.68 2.90
C THR A 863 21.96 8.22 2.20
N THR A 864 21.79 9.14 1.25
CA THR A 864 22.90 9.82 0.56
C THR A 864 23.74 10.62 1.54
N LEU A 865 23.10 11.40 2.42
CA LEU A 865 23.78 12.15 3.47
C LEU A 865 24.55 11.26 4.45
N ASN A 866 23.89 10.21 4.93
CA ASN A 866 24.50 9.28 5.86
C ASN A 866 25.73 8.59 5.24
N ASN A 867 25.68 8.25 3.96
CA ASN A 867 26.80 7.65 3.24
C ASN A 867 27.95 8.64 3.03
N SER A 868 27.67 9.90 2.66
CA SER A 868 28.68 10.95 2.48
C SER A 868 29.39 11.28 3.80
N ILE A 869 28.63 11.46 4.88
CA ILE A 869 29.17 11.76 6.21
C ILE A 869 29.98 10.55 6.74
N SER A 870 29.48 9.32 6.55
CA SER A 870 30.22 8.11 6.94
C SER A 870 31.55 7.96 6.18
N LYS A 871 31.57 8.36 4.90
CA LYS A 871 32.78 8.34 4.07
C LYS A 871 33.81 9.37 4.54
N GLU A 872 33.40 10.60 4.86
CA GLU A 872 34.29 11.63 5.40
C GLU A 872 34.85 11.29 6.79
N LEU A 873 34.01 10.71 7.67
CA LEU A 873 34.43 10.23 8.98
C LEU A 873 35.43 9.06 8.90
N ALA A 874 35.35 8.23 7.85
CA ALA A 874 36.30 7.14 7.63
C ALA A 874 37.67 7.61 7.12
N THR A 875 37.73 8.77 6.45
CA THR A 875 38.95 9.30 5.83
C THR A 875 39.74 10.29 6.70
N ASN A 876 39.10 10.98 7.64
CA ASN A 876 39.74 12.05 8.43
C ASN A 876 40.27 11.55 9.79
N VAL A 877 41.59 11.62 9.97
CA VAL A 877 42.28 11.41 11.27
C VAL A 877 42.34 12.71 12.09
N ALA A 878 42.01 13.86 11.48
CA ALA A 878 41.98 15.17 12.14
C ALA A 878 40.56 15.55 12.57
N CYS A 879 40.43 16.27 13.70
CA CYS A 879 39.16 16.65 14.35
C CYS A 879 38.28 17.65 13.57
N ASP A 880 38.51 17.86 12.27
CA ASP A 880 37.73 18.76 11.41
C ASP A 880 36.95 17.95 10.39
N VAL A 881 35.69 17.68 10.72
CA VAL A 881 34.71 17.11 9.79
C VAL A 881 34.11 18.27 9.00
N SER A 882 34.31 18.27 7.69
CA SER A 882 33.50 19.04 6.75
C SER A 882 32.12 18.38 6.67
N LEU A 883 31.06 19.17 6.76
CA LEU A 883 29.71 18.69 6.47
C LEU A 883 29.37 19.13 5.05
N PRO A 884 28.60 18.35 4.27
CA PRO A 884 28.15 18.80 2.95
C PRO A 884 27.37 20.10 3.11
N ALA A 885 27.94 21.20 2.60
CA ALA A 885 27.33 22.54 2.61
C ALA A 885 26.74 22.91 1.24
N ASP A 886 26.85 22.01 0.26
CA ASP A 886 26.38 22.22 -1.11
C ASP A 886 24.84 22.19 -1.13
N ASN A 887 24.24 23.34 -1.40
CA ASN A 887 22.80 23.44 -1.69
C ASN A 887 22.53 22.67 -2.99
N TYR A 888 21.65 21.67 -2.94
CA TYR A 888 21.22 20.88 -4.10
C TYR A 888 19.75 21.22 -4.37
N PRO A 889 19.20 20.97 -5.58
CA PRO A 889 17.85 21.43 -5.96
C PRO A 889 16.71 20.97 -5.04
N PHE A 890 16.97 19.98 -4.18
CA PHE A 890 15.98 19.32 -3.34
C PHE A 890 16.21 19.52 -1.83
N TRP A 891 17.28 20.20 -1.42
CA TRP A 891 17.57 20.48 0.00
C TRP A 891 18.45 21.72 0.25
N LEU A 892 18.17 22.47 1.31
CA LEU A 892 18.97 23.60 1.79
C LEU A 892 19.74 23.24 3.06
N ALA A 893 21.02 23.59 3.13
CA ALA A 893 21.89 23.33 4.27
C ALA A 893 22.18 24.60 5.08
N HIS A 894 21.96 24.54 6.39
CA HIS A 894 22.35 25.56 7.36
C HIS A 894 23.30 24.94 8.37
N THR A 895 24.50 25.51 8.53
CA THR A 895 25.54 24.96 9.42
C THR A 895 26.00 26.02 10.42
N SER A 896 26.38 25.58 11.61
CA SER A 896 26.80 26.43 12.73
C SER A 896 27.82 25.70 13.60
N GLU A 897 28.71 26.46 14.25
CA GLU A 897 29.63 25.92 15.25
C GLU A 897 28.97 25.89 16.63
N GLY A 898 29.04 24.74 17.31
CA GLY A 898 28.45 24.54 18.64
C GLY A 898 27.05 23.90 18.64
N HIS A 899 26.28 24.21 19.68
CA HIS A 899 25.06 23.49 20.09
C HIS A 899 23.75 24.01 19.47
N SER A 900 23.78 25.11 18.69
CA SER A 900 22.60 25.69 18.08
C SER A 900 22.81 26.13 16.65
N VAL A 901 21.77 26.02 15.83
CA VAL A 901 21.75 26.48 14.44
C VAL A 901 20.55 27.38 14.21
N TYR A 902 20.81 28.55 13.64
CA TYR A 902 19.81 29.56 13.29
C TYR A 902 19.55 29.55 11.79
N PHE A 903 18.28 29.59 11.39
CA PHE A 903 17.89 29.72 9.99
C PHE A 903 16.53 30.41 9.83
N THR A 904 16.28 30.91 8.63
CA THR A 904 14.98 31.46 8.24
C THR A 904 14.28 30.49 7.31
N VAL A 905 12.99 30.23 7.55
CA VAL A 905 12.19 29.35 6.69
C VAL A 905 11.95 30.06 5.33
N PRO A 906 12.30 29.49 4.17
CA PRO A 906 12.15 30.15 2.87
C PRO A 906 10.68 30.51 2.53
N GLU A 907 10.47 31.64 1.83
CA GLU A 907 9.14 32.23 1.61
C GLU A 907 8.23 31.43 0.64
N ASP A 908 8.77 30.52 -0.18
CA ASP A 908 8.02 29.96 -1.33
C ASP A 908 8.07 28.42 -1.46
N CYS A 909 8.32 27.68 -0.37
CA CYS A 909 8.54 26.22 -0.44
C CYS A 909 7.73 25.39 0.57
N ARG A 910 7.05 24.32 0.10
CA ARG A 910 6.41 23.32 0.98
C ARG A 910 7.46 22.38 1.58
N LEU A 911 7.87 22.63 2.82
CA LEU A 911 8.82 21.79 3.56
C LEU A 911 8.29 20.35 3.67
N LYS A 912 9.01 19.37 3.12
CA LYS A 912 8.63 17.94 3.15
C LYS A 912 9.32 17.16 4.27
N GLY A 913 10.46 17.64 4.76
CA GLY A 913 11.20 17.04 5.85
C GLY A 913 12.38 17.90 6.29
N MET A 914 12.92 17.62 7.48
CA MET A 914 14.08 18.27 8.08
C MET A 914 15.03 17.20 8.62
N ILE A 915 16.33 17.34 8.35
CA ILE A 915 17.37 16.45 8.86
C ILE A 915 18.34 17.28 9.70
N LEU A 916 18.55 16.89 10.95
CA LEU A 916 19.47 17.52 11.87
C LEU A 916 20.73 16.65 12.01
N CYS A 917 21.89 17.21 11.71
CA CYS A 917 23.18 16.56 11.87
C CYS A 917 23.98 17.24 12.99
N VAL A 918 24.53 16.45 13.90
CA VAL A 918 25.37 16.96 14.99
C VAL A 918 26.70 16.23 15.00
N VAL A 919 27.80 16.97 14.94
CA VAL A 919 29.16 16.45 15.05
C VAL A 919 29.67 16.74 16.46
N TYR A 920 30.11 15.68 17.14
CA TYR A 920 30.60 15.76 18.52
C TYR A 920 31.88 14.93 18.72
N LEU A 921 32.62 15.25 19.77
CA LEU A 921 33.80 14.51 20.21
C LEU A 921 33.44 13.59 21.37
N SER A 922 33.82 12.32 21.27
CA SER A 922 33.60 11.29 22.30
C SER A 922 34.75 10.28 22.38
N THR A 923 34.83 9.56 23.50
CA THR A 923 35.62 8.33 23.65
C THR A 923 34.82 7.13 23.10
N PRO A 924 35.48 6.10 22.51
CA PRO A 924 34.80 4.97 21.88
C PRO A 924 33.88 4.14 22.79
N GLU A 925 33.99 4.31 24.12
CA GLU A 925 33.15 3.65 25.12
C GLU A 925 31.77 4.31 25.33
N ILE A 926 31.53 5.53 24.79
CA ILE A 926 30.28 6.29 24.99
C ILE A 926 29.55 6.47 23.66
N MET A 927 28.38 5.86 23.51
CA MET A 927 27.49 6.03 22.35
C MET A 927 26.58 7.25 22.54
N ALA A 928 26.49 8.17 21.57
CA ALA A 928 25.63 9.37 21.70
C ALA A 928 24.14 9.10 21.80
N SER A 929 23.66 7.93 21.34
CA SER A 929 22.26 7.51 21.54
C SER A 929 21.90 7.35 23.02
N GLU A 930 22.89 7.16 23.90
CA GLU A 930 22.71 7.06 25.34
C GLU A 930 22.83 8.42 26.07
N CYS A 931 23.27 9.48 25.36
CA CYS A 931 23.62 10.77 25.96
C CYS A 931 22.84 11.98 25.40
N LEU A 932 22.04 11.85 24.33
CA LEU A 932 21.22 12.97 23.84
C LEU A 932 20.01 13.18 24.78
N ILE A 933 19.91 14.37 25.39
CA ILE A 933 18.90 14.65 26.42
C ILE A 933 17.65 15.30 25.82
N SER A 934 17.82 16.32 24.98
CA SER A 934 16.68 17.00 24.35
C SER A 934 17.06 17.81 23.10
N VAL A 935 16.06 18.02 22.24
CA VAL A 935 16.11 19.01 21.14
C VAL A 935 15.12 20.12 21.46
N LEU A 936 15.59 21.37 21.40
CA LEU A 936 14.77 22.57 21.54
C LEU A 936 14.62 23.22 20.16
N ILE A 937 13.39 23.54 19.75
CA ILE A 937 13.11 24.33 18.55
C ILE A 937 12.45 25.62 19.00
N VAL A 938 13.10 26.75 18.74
CA VAL A 938 12.64 28.08 19.14
C VAL A 938 12.25 28.83 17.88
N ASN A 939 11.00 29.26 17.80
CA ASN A 939 10.51 30.13 16.73
C ASN A 939 10.33 31.54 17.30
N TYR A 940 11.21 32.46 16.91
CA TYR A 940 11.21 33.83 17.40
C TYR A 940 10.05 34.63 16.84
N THR A 941 9.68 34.40 15.57
CA THR A 941 8.55 35.08 14.91
C THR A 941 7.21 34.77 15.58
N LYS A 942 7.00 33.52 16.00
CA LYS A 942 5.76 33.07 16.65
C LYS A 942 5.85 33.00 18.17
N CYS A 943 6.99 33.33 18.75
CA CYS A 943 7.27 33.22 20.17
C CYS A 943 6.91 31.84 20.75
N THR A 944 7.33 30.76 20.10
CA THR A 944 7.10 29.39 20.57
C THR A 944 8.41 28.64 20.83
N ILE A 945 8.40 27.77 21.85
CA ILE A 945 9.48 26.84 22.19
C ILE A 945 8.89 25.43 22.19
N GLN A 946 9.47 24.56 21.38
CA GLN A 946 9.18 23.13 21.40
C GLN A 946 10.34 22.39 22.04
N ILE A 947 10.04 21.61 23.07
CA ILE A 947 11.01 20.79 23.80
C ILE A 947 10.68 19.33 23.53
N HIS A 948 11.61 18.62 22.93
CA HIS A 948 11.47 17.19 22.68
C HIS A 948 12.54 16.42 23.48
N LYS A 949 12.09 15.62 24.45
CA LYS A 949 12.94 14.74 25.28
C LYS A 949 13.00 13.34 24.68
N ARG A 950 14.12 12.64 24.83
CA ARG A 950 14.29 11.31 24.22
C ARG A 950 14.88 10.27 25.15
N ASP A 951 14.22 9.11 25.21
CA ASP A 951 14.82 7.85 25.70
C ASP A 951 15.18 6.96 24.49
N THR A 952 16.49 6.82 24.28
CA THR A 952 17.26 5.79 23.54
C THR A 952 16.91 5.28 22.12
N VAL A 953 15.78 5.54 21.44
CA VAL A 953 15.56 4.94 20.09
C VAL A 953 14.86 5.85 19.04
N ILE A 954 15.59 6.15 17.93
CA ILE A 954 15.25 6.44 16.50
C ILE A 954 14.18 7.51 16.15
N SER A 955 14.40 8.26 15.04
CA SER A 955 13.68 9.41 14.37
C SER A 955 12.36 9.94 14.95
N PHE A 956 12.10 11.25 14.81
CA PHE A 956 10.80 11.83 15.16
C PHE A 956 9.67 11.10 14.40
N ASN A 957 8.57 10.75 15.07
CA ASN A 957 7.45 10.07 14.42
C ASN A 957 6.63 11.06 13.57
N ASP A 958 5.77 10.56 12.67
CA ASP A 958 4.90 11.40 11.84
C ASP A 958 4.08 12.40 12.66
N GLU A 959 3.64 12.03 13.87
CA GLU A 959 2.91 12.90 14.79
C GLU A 959 3.76 14.06 15.34
N ASP A 960 5.03 13.78 15.69
CA ASP A 960 5.95 14.83 16.14
C ASP A 960 6.27 15.79 14.98
N TRP A 961 6.42 15.26 13.76
CA TRP A 961 6.62 16.07 12.56
C TRP A 961 5.42 16.95 12.24
N GLN A 962 4.19 16.43 12.34
CA GLN A 962 2.98 17.23 12.18
C GLN A 962 2.89 18.35 13.23
N GLY A 963 3.34 18.09 14.46
CA GLY A 963 3.45 19.10 15.51
C GLY A 963 4.51 20.17 15.24
N ILE A 964 5.69 19.79 14.72
CA ILE A 964 6.75 20.74 14.38
C ILE A 964 6.32 21.60 13.19
N ILE A 965 5.86 20.99 12.09
CA ILE A 965 5.49 21.71 10.86
C ILE A 965 4.28 22.62 11.04
N SER A 966 3.32 22.28 11.92
CA SER A 966 2.17 23.16 12.18
C SER A 966 2.57 24.50 12.82
N HIS A 967 3.77 24.59 13.39
CA HIS A 967 4.30 25.80 14.02
C HIS A 967 5.40 26.48 13.19
N LEU A 968 5.78 25.93 12.03
CA LEU A 968 6.74 26.51 11.10
C LEU A 968 6.01 27.04 9.86
N GLY A 969 6.20 28.33 9.56
CA GLY A 969 5.64 29.00 8.39
C GLY A 969 6.73 29.69 7.55
N PRO A 970 6.44 30.01 6.28
CA PRO A 970 7.37 30.75 5.42
C PRO A 970 7.72 32.11 6.05
N GLY A 971 9.02 32.44 6.09
CA GLY A 971 9.56 33.65 6.69
C GLY A 971 9.82 33.57 8.20
N ASP A 972 9.50 32.46 8.87
CA ASP A 972 9.74 32.32 10.32
C ASP A 972 11.26 32.27 10.63
N GLU A 973 11.67 32.97 11.68
CA GLU A 973 13.02 32.94 12.25
C GLU A 973 13.13 31.85 13.32
N VAL A 974 13.94 30.83 13.07
CA VAL A 974 13.99 29.59 13.87
C VAL A 974 15.41 29.29 14.32
N GLU A 975 15.55 28.89 15.58
CA GLU A 975 16.81 28.37 16.13
C GLU A 975 16.58 27.01 16.79
N ILE A 976 17.40 26.04 16.42
CA ILE A 976 17.36 24.69 16.97
C ILE A 976 18.56 24.50 17.90
N PHE A 977 18.30 24.14 19.16
CA PHE A 977 19.30 23.82 20.17
C PHE A 977 19.33 22.31 20.43
N VAL A 978 20.54 21.74 20.58
CA VAL A 978 20.74 20.33 20.91
C VAL A 978 21.50 20.19 22.22
N THR A 979 20.92 19.45 23.16
CA THR A 979 21.53 19.19 24.47
C THR A 979 21.98 17.73 24.60
N PHE A 980 23.16 17.54 25.18
CA PHE A 980 23.75 16.23 25.48
C PHE A 980 24.13 16.18 26.96
N GLY A 981 24.18 14.98 27.55
CA GLY A 981 24.70 14.77 28.90
C GLY A 981 26.17 15.17 29.04
N HIS A 982 26.60 15.40 30.28
CA HIS A 982 27.85 16.06 30.69
C HIS A 982 29.19 15.45 30.21
N ARG A 983 29.20 14.56 29.22
CA ARG A 983 30.39 13.82 28.74
C ARG A 983 30.72 14.03 27.26
N LEU A 984 29.96 14.83 26.51
CA LEU A 984 30.15 15.06 25.07
C LEU A 984 30.39 16.54 24.74
N VAL A 985 31.30 16.82 23.79
CA VAL A 985 31.55 18.18 23.29
C VAL A 985 31.03 18.29 21.86
N VAL A 986 30.02 19.13 21.63
CA VAL A 986 29.48 19.38 20.28
C VAL A 986 30.36 20.37 19.55
N LYS A 987 30.83 19.98 18.37
CA LYS A 987 31.69 20.78 17.49
C LYS A 987 30.87 21.57 16.49
N LYS A 988 29.93 20.90 15.80
CA LYS A 988 29.12 21.51 14.73
C LYS A 988 27.69 20.96 14.75
N THR A 989 26.73 21.82 14.43
CA THR A 989 25.33 21.45 14.23
C THR A 989 24.87 21.96 12.87
N ALA A 990 24.21 21.10 12.10
CA ALA A 990 23.69 21.42 10.77
C ALA A 990 22.24 20.97 10.62
N VAL A 991 21.44 21.80 9.95
CA VAL A 991 20.05 21.51 9.59
C VAL A 991 19.92 21.51 8.08
N TYR A 992 19.22 20.50 7.60
CA TYR A 992 19.01 20.23 6.20
C TYR A 992 17.52 20.17 5.91
N LEU A 993 17.01 21.14 5.17
CA LEU A 993 15.58 21.28 4.86
C LEU A 993 15.31 20.67 3.49
N THR A 994 14.36 19.72 3.40
CA THR A 994 14.05 18.98 2.15
C THR A 994 12.73 19.41 1.53
N TYR A 995 12.68 19.48 0.19
CA TYR A 995 11.55 20.04 -0.57
C TYR A 995 11.06 19.10 -1.70
N GLY A 996 9.88 19.42 -2.23
CA GLY A 996 9.12 18.53 -3.11
C GLY A 996 9.29 18.68 -4.61
N GLU A 997 9.79 19.82 -5.08
CA GLU A 997 10.00 20.17 -6.49
C GLU A 997 11.36 20.89 -6.60
N SER A 998 12.02 20.80 -7.76
CA SER A 998 13.35 21.41 -7.98
C SER A 998 13.28 22.93 -7.83
N ILE A 999 14.08 23.47 -6.91
CA ILE A 999 14.21 24.91 -6.72
C ILE A 999 15.13 25.45 -7.84
N ASP A 1000 14.55 26.01 -8.90
CA ASP A 1000 15.27 26.93 -9.80
C ASP A 1000 15.30 28.31 -9.13
N MET A 1001 16.25 28.52 -8.22
CA MET A 1001 16.60 29.85 -7.73
C MET A 1001 18.12 30.01 -7.80
N GLU A 1002 18.59 31.07 -8.47
CA GLU A 1002 19.91 31.63 -8.21
C GLU A 1002 19.93 32.09 -6.74
N ILE A 1003 20.57 31.31 -5.87
CA ILE A 1003 20.76 31.66 -4.46
C ILE A 1003 22.14 32.33 -4.34
N GLU A 1004 22.15 33.62 -3.99
CA GLU A 1004 23.38 34.33 -3.60
C GLU A 1004 24.06 33.62 -2.41
N PRO A 1005 25.41 33.55 -2.38
CA PRO A 1005 26.13 32.95 -1.27
C PRO A 1005 25.81 33.69 0.03
N SER A 1006 25.62 32.93 1.11
CA SER A 1006 25.27 33.45 2.44
C SER A 1006 26.18 34.63 2.84
N PRO A 1007 25.64 35.74 3.36
CA PRO A 1007 26.47 36.77 3.97
C PRO A 1007 27.20 36.19 5.19
N GLU A 1008 28.45 36.62 5.36
CA GLU A 1008 29.35 36.25 6.46
C GLU A 1008 28.66 36.19 7.83
N GLN A 1009 29.11 35.22 8.64
CA GLN A 1009 28.77 34.93 10.04
C GLN A 1009 28.11 36.13 10.77
N LYS A 1010 26.78 36.14 10.85
CA LYS A 1010 26.07 36.96 11.84
C LYS A 1010 26.14 36.23 13.18
N GLU A 1011 26.84 36.83 14.15
CA GLU A 1011 26.96 36.35 15.54
C GLU A 1011 25.62 35.85 16.09
N ASN A 1012 25.65 34.70 16.80
CA ASN A 1012 24.52 34.08 17.52
C ASN A 1012 23.56 35.13 18.11
N ALA A 1013 22.26 34.97 17.88
CA ALA A 1013 21.23 35.89 18.41
C ALA A 1013 21.32 36.04 19.95
N LEU A 1014 21.74 34.98 20.65
CA LEU A 1014 22.03 34.98 22.08
C LEU A 1014 23.24 35.87 22.46
N ILE A 1015 24.28 35.93 21.62
CA ILE A 1015 25.43 36.84 21.76
C ILE A 1015 25.02 38.28 21.43
N ARG A 1016 24.13 38.46 20.43
CA ARG A 1016 23.53 39.75 20.07
C ARG A 1016 22.74 40.34 21.25
N PHE A 1017 22.07 39.50 22.03
CA PHE A 1017 21.36 39.90 23.25
C PHE A 1017 22.30 40.17 24.43
N ILE A 1018 23.39 39.40 24.59
CA ILE A 1018 24.42 39.65 25.61
C ILE A 1018 25.15 40.99 25.34
N LYS A 1019 25.47 41.31 24.09
CA LYS A 1019 26.04 42.62 23.74
C LYS A 1019 25.05 43.78 23.93
N LYS A 1020 23.75 43.57 23.67
CA LYS A 1020 22.71 44.62 23.84
C LYS A 1020 22.46 45.00 25.30
N ILE A 1021 22.58 44.07 26.24
CA ILE A 1021 22.43 44.33 27.68
C ILE A 1021 23.65 45.06 28.25
N VAL A 1022 24.87 44.73 27.78
CA VAL A 1022 26.11 45.40 28.25
C VAL A 1022 26.18 46.87 27.79
N THR A 1023 25.39 47.29 26.81
CA THR A 1023 25.36 48.69 26.31
C THR A 1023 24.22 49.56 26.84
N CYS A 1024 23.34 49.06 27.71
CA CYS A 1024 22.24 49.86 28.27
C CYS A 1024 22.44 50.34 29.71
N ASP A 1025 23.60 50.06 30.32
CA ASP A 1025 24.06 50.75 31.53
C ASP A 1025 25.10 51.80 31.13
N PHE A 1026 24.67 52.93 30.56
CA PHE A 1026 25.29 54.26 30.73
C PHE A 1026 24.45 55.30 29.96
N TRP A 1027 23.93 56.27 30.73
CA TRP A 1027 23.08 57.45 30.42
C TRP A 1027 21.58 57.30 30.62
#